data_AF-A0A139WIB4-F1
#
_entry.id   AF-A0A139WIB4-F1
#
_cell.length_a   1.000
_cell.length_b   1.000
_cell.length_c   1.000
_cell.angle_alpha   90.00
_cell.angle_beta   90.00
_cell.angle_gamma   90.00
#
_symmetry.space_group_name_H-M   'P 1'
#
loop_
_entity.id
_entity.type
_entity.pdbx_description
1 polymer ?
#
loop_
_entity_poly.entity_id
_entity_poly.type
_entity_poly.pdbx_seq_one_letter_code
_entity_poly.pdbx_strand_id
1 'polypeptide(L)'
;MVTIFVICNTLLIIGGIILNLIPLSDDLHVYFALRFIHEYFPNHKTCLIILLKASIFPVIPHMLVVHAYQILYYTQHSNFQIQLFNKVIAEVDFWETPLRETELFYSKPYQKGIEKKLKFCIQRLQVLINAYIVKTKEIGTLIALFAICGVLMGIGFSLYLFSGKFTPEYYLRLTFMTLVAVTTFSSIIWGGQSTETIITEMITALCQVRWYNFSQTNKKLYLILLTNMMKDRKIKFTENYSINYQLGLAVLSDRQFAMFIFAALFFLIIFYLYHQNVKLNRILCTFPEPPKKFLLGHVLDITSTTDVLNVFSKYINNYGPTIKLRAATLFAGLGTTDYKLCELLLSNNRILSKSLNYQYARNWLGNGLLISDGDYWRRHRKILTPAFHFEILKQFVETFESVGKVFVEKLDISQGPSVDLPPLVTLCTLDVICETAMGTQINAQKGQNAKYVQSVREMCRILIDRGLSPLKILNNTYWMTKDYYIEKKSLKVLHSFTSSVIEKRKAERNERNCTKLAFLDLLLKFSNEGELLTDQELREEVDTFMFEGHDTTASSISFVLFCLANHPEVQEKVLREQNELFGDDKDPSVTYHELQKMKYLEQVIKETLRLYPAVPIIGRCTSEDITFGEHFIPKDTNIAIYIYGIHRNPEHFPEPETFNPDRFKNSNSLPPYAYIPFSAGPRNCIGQKFAMLEIKSIVSRVVRCFELRPAEPYHSLVLSAETVLKSANGIKIGIRKRI
;
A
#
# COMPACT_ATOMS: atom_id res chain seq x y z
N MET A 1 -21.23 38.38 17.57
CA MET A 1 -21.83 37.35 18.44
C MET A 1 -22.49 36.22 17.65
N VAL A 2 -23.50 36.48 16.80
CA VAL A 2 -24.19 35.41 16.02
C VAL A 2 -23.23 34.56 15.17
N THR A 3 -22.22 35.16 14.55
CA THR A 3 -21.18 34.44 13.79
C THR A 3 -20.36 33.47 14.65
N ILE A 4 -20.04 33.86 15.89
CA ILE A 4 -19.27 33.01 16.83
C ILE A 4 -20.14 31.82 17.26
N PHE A 5 -21.42 32.06 17.57
CA PHE A 5 -22.37 30.99 17.89
C PHE A 5 -22.51 29.96 16.76
N VAL A 6 -22.56 30.40 15.51
CA VAL A 6 -22.67 29.50 14.35
C VAL A 6 -21.40 28.68 14.14
N ILE A 7 -20.22 29.29 14.29
CA ILE A 7 -18.95 28.55 14.21
C ILE A 7 -18.85 27.52 15.34
N CYS A 8 -19.19 27.89 16.58
CA CYS A 8 -19.23 26.97 17.71
C CYS A 8 -20.24 25.84 17.47
N ASN A 9 -21.43 26.14 16.94
CA ASN A 9 -22.45 25.15 16.61
C ASN A 9 -21.95 24.15 15.56
N THR A 10 -21.30 24.65 14.50
CA THR A 10 -20.71 23.80 13.44
C THR A 10 -19.63 22.87 14.00
N LEU A 11 -18.75 23.35 14.88
CA LEU A 11 -17.71 22.54 15.51
C LEU A 11 -18.30 21.45 16.43
N LEU A 12 -19.33 21.81 17.22
CA LEU A 12 -20.03 20.87 18.09
C LEU A 12 -20.79 19.79 17.31
N ILE A 13 -21.34 20.14 16.14
CA ILE A 13 -22.04 19.21 15.25
C ILE A 13 -21.06 18.23 14.61
N ILE A 14 -19.89 18.71 14.17
CA ILE A 14 -18.83 17.84 13.67
C ILE A 14 -18.42 16.84 14.76
N GLY A 15 -18.22 17.31 16.00
CA GLY A 15 -17.94 16.45 17.16
C GLY A 15 -19.06 15.43 17.44
N GLY A 16 -20.32 15.87 17.42
CA GLY A 16 -21.50 15.02 17.64
C GLY A 16 -21.68 13.95 16.56
N ILE A 17 -21.46 14.28 15.29
CA ILE A 17 -21.50 13.33 14.17
C ILE A 17 -20.38 12.30 14.31
N ILE A 18 -19.15 12.73 14.62
CA ILE A 18 -18.00 11.84 14.85
C ILE A 18 -18.31 10.83 15.98
N LEU A 19 -18.86 11.31 17.10
CA LEU A 19 -19.19 10.46 18.26
C LEU A 19 -20.29 9.43 17.97
N ASN A 20 -21.27 9.77 17.13
CA ASN A 20 -22.38 8.89 16.76
C ASN A 20 -22.07 7.93 15.60
N LEU A 21 -21.00 8.18 14.83
CA LEU A 21 -20.50 7.26 13.80
C LEU A 21 -19.68 6.11 14.38
N ILE A 22 -19.12 6.27 15.58
CA ILE A 22 -18.49 5.18 16.32
C ILE A 22 -19.60 4.20 16.72
N PRO A 23 -19.52 2.90 16.44
CA PRO A 23 -20.50 1.94 16.94
C PRO A 23 -20.15 1.50 18.37
N LEU A 24 -21.09 1.60 19.33
CA LEU A 24 -20.97 0.97 20.65
C LEU A 24 -21.51 -0.45 20.60
N SER A 25 -20.96 -1.35 21.43
CA SER A 25 -21.39 -2.74 21.52
C SER A 25 -22.87 -2.87 21.89
N ASP A 26 -23.40 -1.89 22.63
CA ASP A 26 -24.77 -1.86 23.14
C ASP A 26 -25.73 -1.02 22.27
N ASP A 27 -25.27 -0.48 21.13
CA ASP A 27 -26.11 0.23 20.14
C ASP A 27 -27.19 -0.68 19.50
N LEU A 28 -27.21 -1.97 19.86
CA LEU A 28 -28.24 -2.94 19.46
C LEU A 28 -29.60 -2.67 20.11
N HIS A 29 -29.68 -1.84 21.16
CA HIS A 29 -30.88 -1.59 21.96
C HIS A 29 -31.71 -0.36 21.53
N VAL A 30 -31.69 0.04 20.25
CA VAL A 30 -32.65 1.03 19.73
C VAL A 30 -34.04 0.36 19.64
N TYR A 31 -34.77 0.41 20.75
CA TYR A 31 -35.59 -0.68 21.28
C TYR A 31 -36.95 -0.96 20.60
N PHE A 32 -37.51 -0.06 19.79
CA PHE A 32 -38.86 -0.27 19.21
C PHE A 32 -38.88 -0.48 17.69
N ALA A 33 -38.24 0.39 16.90
CA ALA A 33 -38.22 0.24 15.44
C ALA A 33 -37.40 -0.98 15.00
N LEU A 34 -36.28 -1.26 15.67
CA LEU A 34 -35.45 -2.41 15.34
C LEU A 34 -36.09 -3.74 15.77
N ARG A 35 -36.90 -3.78 16.83
CA ARG A 35 -37.62 -4.99 17.24
C ARG A 35 -38.70 -5.36 16.22
N PHE A 36 -39.45 -4.36 15.75
CA PHE A 36 -40.45 -4.55 14.68
C PHE A 36 -39.80 -5.02 13.37
N ILE A 37 -38.67 -4.42 12.97
CA ILE A 37 -37.90 -4.84 11.78
C ILE A 37 -37.26 -6.23 11.98
N HIS A 38 -36.82 -6.54 13.19
CA HIS A 38 -36.23 -7.84 13.52
C HIS A 38 -37.27 -8.97 13.44
N GLU A 39 -38.49 -8.73 13.91
CA GLU A 39 -39.60 -9.69 13.87
C GLU A 39 -40.18 -9.87 12.46
N TYR A 40 -40.26 -8.82 11.64
CA TYR A 40 -40.97 -8.89 10.35
C TYR A 40 -40.07 -8.88 9.10
N PHE A 41 -38.81 -8.40 9.17
CA PHE A 41 -37.91 -8.28 8.00
C PHE A 41 -36.44 -8.68 8.30
N PRO A 42 -36.18 -9.93 8.72
CA PRO A 42 -34.85 -10.37 9.17
C PRO A 42 -33.76 -10.30 8.08
N ASN A 43 -34.13 -10.54 6.82
CA ASN A 43 -33.20 -10.56 5.68
C ASN A 43 -32.72 -9.17 5.23
N HIS A 44 -33.30 -8.09 5.76
CA HIS A 44 -32.95 -6.71 5.40
C HIS A 44 -32.36 -5.91 6.57
N LYS A 45 -32.10 -6.59 7.70
CA LYS A 45 -31.60 -6.03 8.97
C LYS A 45 -30.39 -5.10 8.78
N THR A 46 -29.37 -5.53 8.05
CA THR A 46 -28.14 -4.74 7.88
C THR A 46 -28.40 -3.47 7.06
N CYS A 47 -29.18 -3.57 5.98
CA CYS A 47 -29.49 -2.44 5.10
C CYS A 47 -30.40 -1.42 5.82
N LEU A 48 -31.39 -1.89 6.58
CA LEU A 48 -32.29 -1.04 7.37
C LEU A 48 -31.58 -0.39 8.56
N ILE A 49 -30.65 -1.08 9.23
CA ILE A 49 -29.81 -0.48 10.29
C ILE A 49 -28.92 0.61 9.69
N ILE A 50 -28.35 0.38 8.51
CA ILE A 50 -27.55 1.39 7.80
C ILE A 50 -28.43 2.59 7.42
N LEU A 51 -29.63 2.36 6.87
CA LEU A 51 -30.61 3.40 6.53
C LEU A 51 -31.08 4.20 7.75
N LEU A 52 -31.33 3.53 8.89
CA LEU A 52 -31.76 4.16 10.14
C LEU A 52 -30.62 4.99 10.77
N LYS A 53 -29.40 4.43 10.78
CA LYS A 53 -28.20 5.14 11.26
C LYS A 53 -27.80 6.30 10.33
N ALA A 54 -28.03 6.18 9.03
CA ALA A 54 -27.79 7.23 8.05
C ALA A 54 -28.89 8.30 8.02
N SER A 55 -30.12 7.99 8.46
CA SER A 55 -31.26 8.92 8.43
C SER A 55 -31.49 9.66 9.75
N ILE A 56 -31.28 9.04 10.92
CA ILE A 56 -31.59 9.69 12.21
C ILE A 56 -30.45 10.58 12.72
N PHE A 57 -29.19 10.18 12.52
CA PHE A 57 -28.05 10.82 13.19
C PHE A 57 -27.24 11.83 12.34
N PRO A 58 -27.19 11.75 11.00
CA PRO A 58 -26.59 12.78 10.14
C PRO A 58 -27.60 13.81 9.63
N VAL A 59 -28.83 13.38 9.28
CA VAL A 59 -29.81 14.25 8.61
C VAL A 59 -30.39 15.28 9.58
N ILE A 60 -30.70 14.89 10.82
CA ILE A 60 -31.24 15.82 11.82
C ILE A 60 -30.20 16.91 12.13
N PRO A 61 -28.94 16.61 12.50
CA PRO A 61 -27.92 17.64 12.68
C PRO A 61 -27.65 18.46 11.42
N HIS A 62 -27.70 17.87 10.23
CA HIS A 62 -27.57 18.62 8.97
C HIS A 62 -28.71 19.64 8.78
N MET A 63 -29.96 19.26 9.06
CA MET A 63 -31.10 20.19 9.04
C MET A 63 -30.91 21.33 10.07
N LEU A 64 -30.38 21.01 11.26
CA LEU A 64 -30.05 22.00 12.29
C LEU A 64 -28.97 23.00 11.83
N VAL A 65 -27.93 22.53 11.12
CA VAL A 65 -26.89 23.39 10.50
C VAL A 65 -27.50 24.33 9.48
N VAL A 66 -28.30 23.81 8.55
CA VAL A 66 -28.87 24.60 7.45
C VAL A 66 -29.69 25.77 8.00
N HIS A 67 -30.49 25.54 9.05
CA HIS A 67 -31.28 26.60 9.67
C HIS A 67 -30.43 27.63 10.43
N ALA A 68 -29.40 27.22 11.17
CA ALA A 68 -28.51 28.16 11.86
C ALA A 68 -27.75 29.08 10.87
N TYR A 69 -27.27 28.53 9.75
CA TYR A 69 -26.60 29.32 8.70
C TYR A 69 -27.55 30.23 7.93
N GLN A 70 -28.79 29.79 7.68
CA GLN A 70 -29.83 30.64 7.10
C GLN A 70 -30.04 31.89 7.96
N ILE A 71 -30.18 31.72 9.27
CA ILE A 71 -30.42 32.83 10.20
C ILE A 71 -29.24 33.81 10.27
N LEU A 72 -28.01 33.30 10.27
CA LEU A 72 -26.81 34.16 10.21
C LEU A 72 -26.77 34.99 8.94
N TYR A 73 -26.97 34.35 7.79
CA TYR A 73 -26.99 35.02 6.50
C TYR A 73 -28.04 36.13 6.47
N TYR A 74 -29.26 35.86 6.94
CA TYR A 74 -30.32 36.86 6.97
C TYR A 74 -30.03 38.01 7.93
N THR A 75 -29.51 37.73 9.12
CA THR A 75 -29.19 38.79 10.10
C THR A 75 -28.12 39.74 9.55
N GLN A 76 -27.07 39.20 8.90
CA GLN A 76 -26.04 40.02 8.28
C GLN A 76 -26.56 40.76 7.04
N HIS A 77 -27.38 40.11 6.22
CA HIS A 77 -27.98 40.72 5.04
C HIS A 77 -28.91 41.88 5.43
N SER A 78 -29.81 41.69 6.40
CA SER A 78 -30.72 42.74 6.91
C SER A 78 -29.96 43.89 7.55
N ASN A 79 -28.90 43.61 8.32
CA ASN A 79 -28.03 44.64 8.88
C ASN A 79 -27.37 45.49 7.80
N PHE A 80 -26.81 44.86 6.76
CA PHE A 80 -26.21 45.58 5.65
C PHE A 80 -27.24 46.45 4.90
N GLN A 81 -28.43 45.90 4.65
CA GLN A 81 -29.51 46.66 4.00
C GLN A 81 -29.97 47.84 4.85
N ILE A 82 -30.01 47.71 6.18
CA ILE A 82 -30.42 48.78 7.09
C ILE A 82 -29.32 49.83 7.27
N GLN A 83 -28.05 49.45 7.28
CA GLN A 83 -26.95 50.42 7.22
C GLN A 83 -26.98 51.20 5.91
N LEU A 84 -27.24 50.53 4.78
CA LEU A 84 -27.39 51.20 3.48
C LEU A 84 -28.62 52.13 3.48
N PHE A 85 -29.73 51.68 4.05
CA PHE A 85 -30.96 52.47 4.18
C PHE A 85 -30.79 53.68 5.10
N ASN A 86 -30.18 53.50 6.27
CA ASN A 86 -29.87 54.59 7.21
C ASN A 86 -28.89 55.59 6.62
N LYS A 87 -27.91 55.14 5.83
CA LYS A 87 -27.00 56.03 5.10
C LYS A 87 -27.77 56.87 4.07
N VAL A 88 -28.68 56.25 3.32
CA VAL A 88 -29.53 56.95 2.35
C VAL A 88 -30.51 57.90 3.04
N ILE A 89 -31.08 57.53 4.20
CA ILE A 89 -31.92 58.42 5.03
C ILE A 89 -31.11 59.58 5.60
N ALA A 90 -29.89 59.35 6.06
CA ALA A 90 -29.00 60.42 6.55
C ALA A 90 -28.60 61.40 5.44
N GLU A 91 -28.57 60.96 4.18
CA GLU A 91 -28.39 61.80 2.98
C GLU A 91 -29.69 62.48 2.50
N VAL A 92 -30.83 62.21 3.14
CA VAL A 92 -32.07 62.99 2.98
C VAL A 92 -32.03 64.07 4.05
N ASP A 93 -31.35 65.18 3.75
CA ASP A 93 -31.09 66.27 4.70
C ASP A 93 -32.33 66.71 5.50
N PHE A 94 -32.13 66.82 6.81
CA PHE A 94 -32.87 67.73 7.68
C PHE A 94 -32.54 69.17 7.24
N TRP A 95 -33.42 69.78 6.45
CA TRP A 95 -33.27 71.19 6.10
C TRP A 95 -33.53 72.03 7.36
N GLU A 96 -32.47 72.60 7.95
CA GLU A 96 -32.59 73.57 9.06
C GLU A 96 -33.26 74.88 8.63
N THR A 97 -33.35 75.14 7.32
CA THR A 97 -34.08 76.26 6.75
C THR A 97 -35.38 75.78 6.07
N PRO A 98 -36.56 76.21 6.53
CA PRO A 98 -37.81 75.90 5.84
C PRO A 98 -37.80 76.56 4.45
N LEU A 99 -37.82 75.73 3.40
CA LEU A 99 -37.99 76.18 2.02
C LEU A 99 -39.35 76.88 1.88
N ARG A 100 -39.37 78.08 1.30
CA ARG A 100 -40.61 78.83 1.07
C ARG A 100 -41.46 78.10 0.02
N GLU A 101 -42.75 78.03 0.29
CA GLU A 101 -43.75 77.27 -0.50
C GLU A 101 -43.71 77.58 -2.00
N THR A 102 -43.29 78.79 -2.37
CA THR A 102 -43.21 79.28 -3.76
C THR A 102 -42.10 78.65 -4.60
N GLU A 103 -41.05 78.08 -3.99
CA GLU A 103 -39.90 77.50 -4.72
C GLU A 103 -40.06 76.00 -5.00
N LEU A 104 -41.04 75.35 -4.34
CA LEU A 104 -41.26 73.90 -4.42
C LEU A 104 -42.07 73.48 -5.66
N PHE A 105 -42.91 74.36 -6.21
CA PHE A 105 -43.91 73.99 -7.23
C PHE A 105 -43.36 73.88 -8.67
N TYR A 106 -42.24 74.54 -9.01
CA TYR A 106 -41.77 74.64 -10.40
C TYR A 106 -40.44 73.95 -10.71
N SER A 107 -39.73 73.46 -9.70
CA SER A 107 -38.49 72.70 -9.91
C SER A 107 -38.77 71.24 -10.26
N LYS A 108 -39.01 70.96 -11.55
CA LYS A 108 -39.14 69.59 -12.10
C LYS A 108 -37.97 68.65 -11.72
N PRO A 109 -36.70 69.11 -11.67
CA PRO A 109 -35.58 68.25 -11.25
C PRO A 109 -35.67 67.85 -9.78
N TYR A 110 -36.06 68.78 -8.91
CA TYR A 110 -36.21 68.54 -7.46
C TYR A 110 -37.35 67.56 -7.16
N GLN A 111 -38.52 67.76 -7.79
CA GLN A 111 -39.65 66.85 -7.66
C GLN A 111 -39.32 65.45 -8.19
N LYS A 112 -38.60 65.33 -9.33
CA LYS A 112 -38.10 64.03 -9.82
C LYS A 112 -37.09 63.38 -8.88
N GLY A 113 -36.25 64.17 -8.20
CA GLY A 113 -35.28 63.71 -7.22
C GLY A 113 -35.96 63.12 -5.99
N ILE A 114 -36.92 63.86 -5.41
CA ILE A 114 -37.73 63.40 -4.28
C ILE A 114 -38.59 62.19 -4.66
N GLU A 115 -39.26 62.21 -5.83
CA GLU A 115 -40.07 61.10 -6.31
C GLU A 115 -39.24 59.82 -6.50
N LYS A 116 -38.03 59.91 -7.05
CA LYS A 116 -37.11 58.77 -7.18
C LYS A 116 -36.67 58.25 -5.82
N LYS A 117 -36.31 59.14 -4.87
CA LYS A 117 -35.88 58.76 -3.52
C LYS A 117 -37.03 58.13 -2.73
N LEU A 118 -38.25 58.67 -2.79
CA LEU A 118 -39.45 58.10 -2.16
C LEU A 118 -39.81 56.74 -2.79
N LYS A 119 -39.87 56.64 -4.12
CA LYS A 119 -40.15 55.37 -4.80
C LYS A 119 -39.15 54.28 -4.43
N PHE A 120 -37.86 54.63 -4.34
CA PHE A 120 -36.84 53.71 -3.86
C PHE A 120 -37.08 53.29 -2.41
N CYS A 121 -37.30 54.24 -1.49
CA CYS A 121 -37.55 53.95 -0.07
C CYS A 121 -38.78 53.08 0.13
N ILE A 122 -39.88 53.36 -0.58
CA ILE A 122 -41.13 52.63 -0.46
C ILE A 122 -41.05 51.23 -1.10
N GLN A 123 -40.45 51.10 -2.28
CA GLN A 123 -40.23 49.78 -2.89
C GLN A 123 -39.32 48.90 -2.02
N ARG A 124 -38.28 49.48 -1.41
CA ARG A 124 -37.36 48.75 -0.53
C ARG A 124 -38.01 48.38 0.81
N LEU A 125 -38.75 49.31 1.41
CA LEU A 125 -39.45 49.07 2.67
C LEU A 125 -40.47 47.93 2.55
N GLN A 126 -41.21 47.88 1.44
CA GLN A 126 -42.19 46.82 1.25
C GLN A 126 -41.56 45.45 0.99
N VAL A 127 -40.45 45.40 0.26
CA VAL A 127 -39.68 44.16 0.09
C VAL A 127 -39.13 43.66 1.43
N LEU A 128 -38.67 44.58 2.29
CA LEU A 128 -38.19 44.25 3.64
C LEU A 128 -39.33 43.77 4.56
N ILE A 129 -40.50 44.42 4.53
CA ILE A 129 -41.67 44.03 5.33
C ILE A 129 -42.23 42.68 4.88
N ASN A 130 -42.37 42.45 3.57
CA ASN A 130 -42.85 41.16 3.06
C ASN A 130 -41.86 40.04 3.36
N ALA A 131 -40.55 40.29 3.22
CA ALA A 131 -39.52 39.34 3.64
C ALA A 131 -39.60 39.03 5.14
N TYR A 132 -39.85 40.04 5.97
CA TYR A 132 -40.04 39.88 7.41
C TYR A 132 -41.26 39.04 7.77
N ILE A 133 -42.44 39.33 7.19
CA ILE A 133 -43.68 38.60 7.50
C ILE A 133 -43.55 37.13 7.13
N VAL A 134 -43.03 36.84 5.93
CA VAL A 134 -42.83 35.46 5.46
C VAL A 134 -41.85 34.72 6.36
N LYS A 135 -40.74 35.36 6.76
CA LYS A 135 -39.71 34.72 7.58
C LYS A 135 -40.09 34.58 9.05
N THR A 136 -40.85 35.52 9.62
CA THR A 136 -41.40 35.39 10.98
C THR A 136 -42.32 34.18 11.04
N LYS A 137 -43.08 33.92 9.97
CA LYS A 137 -43.90 32.72 9.85
C LYS A 137 -43.05 31.44 9.78
N GLU A 138 -41.98 31.44 8.99
CA GLU A 138 -41.04 30.30 8.92
C GLU A 138 -40.32 30.02 10.26
N ILE A 139 -39.83 31.06 10.93
CA ILE A 139 -39.19 30.96 12.26
C ILE A 139 -40.20 30.44 13.28
N GLY A 140 -41.45 30.91 13.24
CA GLY A 140 -42.53 30.40 14.09
C GLY A 140 -42.79 28.90 13.88
N THR A 141 -42.84 28.44 12.63
CA THR A 141 -42.97 26.99 12.33
C THR A 141 -41.75 26.19 12.78
N LEU A 142 -40.55 26.75 12.68
CA LEU A 142 -39.32 26.10 13.15
C LEU A 142 -39.33 25.94 14.67
N ILE A 143 -39.69 26.99 15.42
CA ILE A 143 -39.80 26.93 16.89
C ILE A 143 -40.78 25.83 17.31
N ALA A 144 -41.93 25.72 16.63
CA ALA A 144 -42.91 24.66 16.89
C ALA A 144 -42.34 23.25 16.61
N LEU A 145 -41.62 23.07 15.50
CA LEU A 145 -41.00 21.78 15.16
C LEU A 145 -39.91 21.38 16.16
N PHE A 146 -39.10 22.34 16.63
CA PHE A 146 -38.10 22.11 17.67
C PHE A 146 -38.72 21.74 19.02
N ALA A 147 -39.84 22.36 19.39
CA ALA A 147 -40.57 21.99 20.60
C ALA A 147 -41.05 20.53 20.54
N ILE A 148 -41.57 20.09 19.38
CA ILE A 148 -41.95 18.69 19.15
C ILE A 148 -40.74 17.76 19.28
N CYS A 149 -39.60 18.09 18.66
CA CYS A 149 -38.36 17.33 18.79
C CYS A 149 -37.87 17.25 20.25
N GLY A 150 -37.96 18.33 21.02
CA GLY A 150 -37.59 18.36 22.44
C GLY A 150 -38.47 17.43 23.30
N VAL A 151 -39.79 17.42 23.04
CA VAL A 151 -40.72 16.50 23.70
C VAL A 151 -40.40 15.04 23.34
N LEU A 152 -40.15 14.74 22.06
CA LEU A 152 -39.76 13.40 21.61
C LEU A 152 -38.43 12.94 22.23
N MET A 153 -37.46 13.85 22.36
CA MET A 153 -36.18 13.58 23.03
C MET A 153 -36.37 13.30 24.53
N GLY A 154 -37.24 14.07 25.22
CA GLY A 154 -37.58 13.84 26.62
C GLY A 154 -38.30 12.50 26.87
N ILE A 155 -39.19 12.10 25.96
CA ILE A 155 -39.82 10.77 25.98
C ILE A 155 -38.77 9.69 25.77
N GLY A 156 -37.87 9.86 24.80
CA GLY A 156 -36.75 8.93 24.55
C GLY A 156 -35.83 8.77 25.77
N PHE A 157 -35.48 9.87 26.44
CA PHE A 157 -34.66 9.85 27.65
C PHE A 157 -35.36 9.14 28.82
N SER A 158 -36.66 9.40 28.99
CA SER A 158 -37.47 8.76 30.03
C SER A 158 -37.57 7.25 29.82
N LEU A 159 -37.83 6.80 28.58
CA LEU A 159 -37.86 5.38 28.22
C LEU A 159 -36.49 4.69 28.40
N TYR A 160 -35.39 5.42 28.20
CA TYR A 160 -34.04 4.91 28.36
C TYR A 160 -33.61 4.79 29.83
N LEU A 161 -34.02 5.73 30.69
CA LEU A 161 -33.84 5.63 32.15
C LEU A 161 -34.45 4.34 32.74
N PHE A 162 -35.54 3.86 32.16
CA PHE A 162 -36.16 2.58 32.55
C PHE A 162 -35.37 1.33 32.11
N SER A 163 -34.37 1.44 31.22
CA SER A 163 -33.64 0.29 30.65
C SER A 163 -32.39 -0.16 31.43
N GLY A 164 -31.93 0.62 32.42
CA GLY A 164 -31.06 0.15 33.51
C GLY A 164 -29.57 -0.10 33.21
N LYS A 165 -29.00 0.33 32.07
CA LYS A 165 -27.54 0.24 31.84
C LYS A 165 -26.97 1.53 31.23
N PHE A 166 -25.95 2.09 31.88
CA PHE A 166 -25.25 3.31 31.46
C PHE A 166 -23.77 3.02 31.20
N THR A 167 -23.27 3.32 30.00
CA THR A 167 -21.81 3.36 29.72
C THR A 167 -21.32 4.81 29.55
N PRO A 168 -20.05 5.11 29.89
CA PRO A 168 -19.49 6.48 29.82
C PRO A 168 -19.61 7.14 28.43
N GLU A 169 -19.54 6.34 27.37
CA GLU A 169 -19.57 6.80 25.98
C GLU A 169 -20.95 7.34 25.56
N TYR A 170 -22.03 6.83 26.16
CA TYR A 170 -23.38 7.35 25.94
C TYR A 170 -23.58 8.73 26.56
N TYR A 171 -23.00 9.00 27.74
CA TYR A 171 -23.03 10.33 28.36
C TYR A 171 -22.40 11.36 27.43
N LEU A 172 -21.28 11.01 26.79
CA LEU A 172 -20.59 11.91 25.87
C LEU A 172 -21.45 12.22 24.63
N ARG A 173 -22.12 11.22 24.04
CA ARG A 173 -23.02 11.41 22.88
C ARG A 173 -24.22 12.28 23.20
N LEU A 174 -24.90 11.99 24.30
CA LEU A 174 -26.11 12.69 24.71
C LEU A 174 -25.80 14.14 25.07
N THR A 175 -24.68 14.37 25.76
CA THR A 175 -24.22 15.71 26.12
C THR A 175 -23.91 16.53 24.87
N PHE A 176 -23.19 15.96 23.90
CA PHE A 176 -22.89 16.65 22.63
C PHE A 176 -24.15 16.98 21.84
N MET A 177 -25.09 16.03 21.71
CA MET A 177 -26.34 16.28 20.97
C MET A 177 -27.24 17.30 21.64
N THR A 178 -27.31 17.30 22.97
CA THR A 178 -28.05 18.31 23.73
C THR A 178 -27.40 19.68 23.57
N LEU A 179 -26.07 19.76 23.62
CA LEU A 179 -25.35 21.01 23.44
C LEU A 179 -25.57 21.60 22.04
N VAL A 180 -25.54 20.75 21.00
CA VAL A 180 -25.87 21.12 19.60
C VAL A 180 -27.29 21.66 19.49
N ALA A 181 -28.26 21.00 20.13
CA ALA A 181 -29.66 21.43 20.11
C ALA A 181 -29.83 22.79 20.79
N VAL A 182 -29.20 22.99 21.95
CA VAL A 182 -29.24 24.25 22.71
C VAL A 182 -28.58 25.38 21.91
N THR A 183 -27.38 25.16 21.35
CA THR A 183 -26.70 26.20 20.56
C THR A 183 -27.47 26.58 19.32
N THR A 184 -28.11 25.60 18.65
CA THR A 184 -28.98 25.86 17.50
C THR A 184 -30.21 26.67 17.91
N PHE A 185 -30.90 26.28 18.98
CA PHE A 185 -32.07 27.00 19.48
C PHE A 185 -31.73 28.43 19.92
N SER A 186 -30.63 28.62 20.66
CA SER A 186 -30.14 29.94 21.05
C SER A 186 -29.83 30.81 19.83
N SER A 187 -29.24 30.25 18.77
CA SER A 187 -28.99 31.00 17.52
C SER A 187 -30.28 31.42 16.81
N ILE A 188 -31.34 30.60 16.87
CA ILE A 188 -32.65 30.93 16.31
C ILE A 188 -33.28 32.08 17.09
N ILE A 189 -33.33 32.00 18.42
CA ILE A 189 -33.90 33.05 19.28
C ILE A 189 -33.14 34.36 19.09
N TRP A 190 -31.81 34.30 19.16
CA TRP A 190 -30.99 35.51 19.04
C TRP A 190 -31.11 36.13 17.64
N GLY A 191 -31.20 35.30 16.60
CA GLY A 191 -31.46 35.77 15.24
C GLY A 191 -32.83 36.45 15.11
N GLY A 192 -33.87 35.90 15.74
CA GLY A 192 -35.20 36.50 15.81
C GLY A 192 -35.19 37.85 16.52
N GLN A 193 -34.66 37.91 17.74
CA GLN A 193 -34.55 39.14 18.54
C GLN A 193 -33.68 40.20 17.86
N SER A 194 -32.58 39.80 17.23
CA SER A 194 -31.74 40.72 16.46
C SER A 194 -32.54 41.30 15.29
N THR A 195 -33.31 40.48 14.57
CA THR A 195 -34.15 40.94 13.45
C THR A 195 -35.23 41.92 13.92
N GLU A 196 -35.88 41.63 15.05
CA GLU A 196 -36.89 42.50 15.66
C GLU A 196 -36.31 43.86 16.09
N THR A 197 -35.14 43.84 16.73
CA THR A 197 -34.42 45.06 17.14
C THR A 197 -34.04 45.90 15.92
N ILE A 198 -33.46 45.26 14.91
CA ILE A 198 -33.04 45.86 13.64
C ILE A 198 -34.24 46.52 12.92
N ILE A 199 -35.41 45.89 12.94
CA ILE A 199 -36.65 46.45 12.36
C ILE A 199 -37.18 47.61 13.19
N THR A 200 -37.13 47.50 14.51
CA THR A 200 -37.56 48.57 15.41
C THR A 200 -36.71 49.83 15.23
N GLU A 201 -35.39 49.66 15.07
CA GLU A 201 -34.46 50.74 14.72
C GLU A 201 -34.80 51.36 13.36
N MET A 202 -35.08 50.53 12.35
CA MET A 202 -35.48 51.00 11.01
C MET A 202 -36.81 51.78 11.04
N ILE A 203 -37.82 51.28 11.75
CA ILE A 203 -39.12 51.95 11.93
C ILE A 203 -38.94 53.26 12.69
N THR A 204 -38.11 53.27 13.73
CA THR A 204 -37.82 54.47 14.52
C THR A 204 -37.13 55.53 13.66
N ALA A 205 -36.13 55.14 12.86
CA ALA A 205 -35.45 56.01 11.90
C ALA A 205 -36.44 56.57 10.86
N LEU A 206 -37.36 55.74 10.34
CA LEU A 206 -38.42 56.15 9.42
C LEU A 206 -39.41 57.15 10.04
N CYS A 207 -39.80 56.94 11.30
CA CYS A 207 -40.72 57.81 12.04
C CYS A 207 -40.10 59.16 12.41
N GLN A 208 -38.77 59.23 12.53
CA GLN A 208 -38.06 60.48 12.79
C GLN A 208 -37.96 61.38 11.54
N VAL A 209 -38.20 60.84 10.35
CA VAL A 209 -38.23 61.63 9.10
C VAL A 209 -39.54 62.42 9.02
N ARG A 210 -39.44 63.76 8.89
CA ARG A 210 -40.61 64.65 8.71
C ARG A 210 -41.06 64.64 7.24
N TRP A 211 -42.00 63.77 6.89
CA TRP A 211 -42.45 63.55 5.49
C TRP A 211 -43.35 64.65 4.86
N TYR A 212 -43.74 65.71 5.61
CA TYR A 212 -44.59 66.87 5.21
C TYR A 212 -46.13 66.67 5.03
N ASN A 213 -46.88 67.76 5.29
CA ASN A 213 -48.35 67.86 5.42
C ASN A 213 -49.13 67.79 4.08
N PHE A 214 -50.25 67.05 4.05
CA PHE A 214 -50.95 66.67 2.82
C PHE A 214 -51.96 67.70 2.28
N SER A 215 -51.89 68.00 0.98
CA SER A 215 -53.03 68.45 0.15
C SER A 215 -53.67 67.26 -0.61
N GLN A 216 -54.91 67.42 -1.10
CA GLN A 216 -55.72 66.40 -1.80
C GLN A 216 -54.99 65.71 -2.97
N THR A 217 -54.15 66.43 -3.71
CA THR A 217 -53.39 65.87 -4.85
C THR A 217 -52.26 64.95 -4.41
N ASN A 218 -51.59 65.27 -3.29
CA ASN A 218 -50.55 64.43 -2.71
C ASN A 218 -51.12 63.15 -2.11
N LYS A 219 -52.35 63.20 -1.60
CA LYS A 219 -53.11 62.03 -1.12
C LYS A 219 -53.37 61.03 -2.25
N LYS A 220 -53.62 61.52 -3.47
CA LYS A 220 -53.84 60.70 -4.68
C LYS A 220 -52.54 60.04 -5.17
N LEU A 221 -51.41 60.73 -5.11
CA LEU A 221 -50.08 60.19 -5.42
C LEU A 221 -49.63 59.13 -4.39
N TYR A 222 -49.93 59.35 -3.10
CA TYR A 222 -49.71 58.36 -2.04
C TYR A 222 -50.58 57.10 -2.20
N LEU A 223 -51.81 57.25 -2.70
CA LEU A 223 -52.65 56.11 -3.09
C LEU A 223 -52.09 55.35 -4.29
N ILE A 224 -51.60 56.04 -5.34
CA ILE A 224 -50.94 55.40 -6.51
C ILE A 224 -49.66 54.66 -6.11
N LEU A 225 -48.94 55.19 -5.13
CA LEU A 225 -47.79 54.55 -4.50
C LEU A 225 -48.21 53.24 -3.79
N LEU A 226 -49.28 53.27 -2.98
CA LEU A 226 -49.88 52.10 -2.33
C LEU A 226 -50.40 51.06 -3.33
N THR A 227 -50.93 51.46 -4.48
CA THR A 227 -51.42 50.51 -5.50
C THR A 227 -50.29 49.85 -6.28
N ASN A 228 -49.18 50.55 -6.53
CA ASN A 228 -48.01 50.00 -7.22
C ASN A 228 -47.17 49.09 -6.33
N MET A 229 -47.24 49.29 -5.01
CA MET A 229 -46.72 48.40 -3.99
C MET A 229 -47.31 46.98 -4.09
N MET A 230 -48.53 46.79 -4.60
CA MET A 230 -49.20 45.48 -4.62
C MET A 230 -48.89 44.58 -5.84
N LYS A 231 -47.85 44.85 -6.64
CA LYS A 231 -47.51 44.01 -7.82
C LYS A 231 -46.19 43.26 -7.68
N ASP A 232 -46.23 41.93 -7.81
CA ASP A 232 -45.06 41.05 -7.77
C ASP A 232 -44.14 41.23 -9.00
N ARG A 233 -42.82 41.38 -8.77
CA ARG A 233 -41.80 41.33 -9.83
C ARG A 233 -40.52 40.64 -9.36
N LYS A 234 -39.99 39.73 -10.19
CA LYS A 234 -38.71 39.02 -9.99
C LYS A 234 -37.58 39.71 -10.77
N ILE A 235 -36.43 39.90 -10.14
CA ILE A 235 -35.21 40.47 -10.75
C ILE A 235 -34.07 39.43 -10.65
N LYS A 236 -33.29 39.26 -11.72
CA LYS A 236 -32.09 38.40 -11.81
C LYS A 236 -30.83 39.19 -11.47
N PHE A 237 -29.87 38.58 -10.75
CA PHE A 237 -28.56 39.16 -10.44
C PHE A 237 -27.40 38.21 -10.80
N THR A 238 -26.60 38.64 -11.80
CA THR A 238 -25.14 38.44 -12.08
C THR A 238 -24.45 37.06 -11.95
N GLU A 239 -23.42 36.87 -12.80
CA GLU A 239 -22.81 35.59 -13.24
C GLU A 239 -22.07 34.71 -12.20
N ASN A 240 -21.89 35.15 -10.95
CA ASN A 240 -21.08 34.41 -9.96
C ASN A 240 -21.88 33.56 -8.96
N TYR A 241 -23.21 33.58 -9.01
CA TYR A 241 -24.08 32.78 -8.15
C TYR A 241 -25.36 32.42 -8.91
N SER A 242 -25.70 31.13 -9.01
CA SER A 242 -27.03 30.70 -9.44
C SER A 242 -27.81 30.20 -8.22
N ILE A 243 -28.87 30.94 -7.87
CA ILE A 243 -29.75 30.61 -6.76
C ILE A 243 -31.00 29.97 -7.33
N ASN A 244 -31.30 28.74 -6.93
CA ASN A 244 -32.61 28.16 -7.14
C ASN A 244 -33.56 28.65 -6.03
N TYR A 245 -34.35 29.68 -6.36
CA TYR A 245 -35.24 30.39 -5.43
C TYR A 245 -36.32 29.50 -4.78
N GLN A 246 -36.65 28.36 -5.37
CA GLN A 246 -37.64 27.45 -4.81
C GLN A 246 -37.09 26.58 -3.68
N LEU A 247 -35.77 26.36 -3.63
CA LEU A 247 -35.14 25.41 -2.72
C LEU A 247 -34.30 26.07 -1.62
N GLY A 248 -34.04 27.38 -1.70
CA GLY A 248 -33.26 28.09 -0.68
C GLY A 248 -31.81 27.61 -0.54
N LEU A 249 -31.27 26.92 -1.55
CA LEU A 249 -29.91 26.43 -1.59
C LEU A 249 -29.03 27.43 -2.35
N ALA A 250 -27.98 27.92 -1.68
CA ALA A 250 -26.85 28.53 -2.36
C ALA A 250 -25.98 27.39 -2.92
N VAL A 251 -25.86 27.28 -4.24
CA VAL A 251 -24.89 26.36 -4.83
C VAL A 251 -23.51 26.98 -4.61
N LEU A 252 -22.71 26.33 -3.75
CA LEU A 252 -21.33 26.71 -3.50
C LEU A 252 -20.55 26.63 -4.82
N SER A 253 -19.59 27.55 -5.03
CA SER A 253 -18.71 27.50 -6.20
C SER A 253 -18.06 26.11 -6.36
N ASP A 254 -17.76 25.71 -7.60
CA ASP A 254 -17.24 24.38 -7.95
C ASP A 254 -16.08 23.90 -7.06
N ARG A 255 -15.25 24.84 -6.56
CA ARG A 255 -14.11 24.55 -5.66
C ARG A 255 -14.52 23.99 -4.30
N GLN A 256 -15.62 24.47 -3.71
CA GLN A 256 -16.06 24.04 -2.38
C GLN A 256 -16.83 22.71 -2.43
N PHE A 257 -17.58 22.49 -3.50
CA PHE A 257 -18.18 21.19 -3.77
C PHE A 257 -17.12 20.10 -4.00
N ALA A 258 -16.03 20.42 -4.71
CA ALA A 258 -14.90 19.52 -4.89
C ALA A 258 -14.22 19.12 -3.57
N MET A 259 -14.06 20.06 -2.61
CA MET A 259 -13.50 19.75 -1.28
C MET A 259 -14.39 18.77 -0.49
N PHE A 260 -15.71 18.90 -0.58
CA PHE A 260 -16.64 17.99 0.09
C PHE A 260 -16.59 16.58 -0.51
N ILE A 261 -16.54 16.47 -1.84
CA ILE A 261 -16.34 15.19 -2.54
C ILE A 261 -15.02 14.53 -2.12
N PHE A 262 -13.94 15.31 -2.07
CA PHE A 262 -12.63 14.79 -1.64
C PHE A 262 -12.66 14.25 -0.21
N ALA A 263 -13.29 14.97 0.72
CA ALA A 263 -13.47 14.52 2.09
C ALA A 263 -14.30 13.22 2.16
N ALA A 264 -15.42 13.15 1.44
CA ALA A 264 -16.27 11.95 1.41
C ALA A 264 -15.52 10.72 0.85
N LEU A 265 -14.74 10.89 -0.24
CA LEU A 265 -13.91 9.83 -0.80
C LEU A 265 -12.82 9.37 0.19
N PHE A 266 -12.17 10.32 0.88
CA PHE A 266 -11.18 10.01 1.91
C PHE A 266 -11.77 9.16 3.05
N PHE A 267 -12.97 9.51 3.53
CA PHE A 267 -13.67 8.73 4.56
C PHE A 267 -14.10 7.34 4.08
N LEU A 268 -14.60 7.21 2.85
CA LEU A 268 -14.93 5.90 2.26
C LEU A 268 -13.70 4.99 2.17
N ILE A 269 -12.55 5.56 1.80
CA ILE A 269 -11.28 4.82 1.77
C ILE A 269 -10.92 4.35 3.18
N ILE A 270 -10.94 5.23 4.20
CA ILE A 270 -10.64 4.84 5.59
C ILE A 270 -11.59 3.75 6.09
N PHE A 271 -12.89 3.87 5.80
CA PHE A 271 -13.88 2.87 6.18
C PHE A 271 -13.62 1.51 5.53
N TYR A 272 -13.30 1.50 4.23
CA TYR A 272 -12.91 0.29 3.50
C TYR A 272 -11.66 -0.35 4.12
N LEU A 273 -10.62 0.45 4.42
CA LEU A 273 -9.39 -0.02 5.07
C LEU A 273 -9.67 -0.62 6.46
N TYR A 274 -10.55 0.00 7.24
CA TYR A 274 -10.95 -0.51 8.55
C TYR A 274 -11.72 -1.83 8.45
N HIS A 275 -12.70 -1.93 7.53
CA HIS A 275 -13.47 -3.15 7.34
C HIS A 275 -12.59 -4.32 6.89
N GLN A 276 -11.66 -4.08 5.95
CA GLN A 276 -10.67 -5.08 5.54
C GLN A 276 -9.80 -5.52 6.72
N ASN A 277 -9.33 -4.57 7.54
CA ASN A 277 -8.53 -4.86 8.72
C ASN A 277 -9.28 -5.73 9.75
N VAL A 278 -10.57 -5.46 10.00
CA VAL A 278 -11.40 -6.28 10.90
C VAL A 278 -11.60 -7.69 10.33
N LYS A 279 -11.88 -7.80 9.03
CA LYS A 279 -12.02 -9.10 8.34
C LYS A 279 -10.73 -9.94 8.49
N LEU A 280 -9.58 -9.35 8.15
CA LEU A 280 -8.27 -10.02 8.27
C LEU A 280 -7.91 -10.38 9.71
N ASN A 281 -8.26 -9.54 10.69
CA ASN A 281 -8.07 -9.84 12.12
C ASN A 281 -8.86 -11.07 12.57
N ARG A 282 -10.12 -11.20 12.12
CA ARG A 282 -10.97 -12.34 12.52
C ARG A 282 -10.45 -13.65 11.97
N ILE A 283 -9.96 -13.67 10.74
CA ILE A 283 -9.65 -14.93 10.06
C ILE A 283 -8.34 -15.55 10.56
N LEU A 284 -7.32 -14.73 10.85
CA LEU A 284 -6.02 -15.20 11.36
C LEU A 284 -5.85 -14.93 12.87
N CYS A 285 -6.95 -14.86 13.63
CA CYS A 285 -6.92 -14.52 15.06
C CYS A 285 -6.23 -15.59 15.92
N THR A 286 -6.18 -16.84 15.44
CA THR A 286 -5.60 -17.97 16.16
C THR A 286 -4.07 -17.98 16.15
N PHE A 287 -3.44 -17.22 15.26
CA PHE A 287 -1.98 -17.09 15.19
C PHE A 287 -1.46 -15.91 16.02
N PRO A 288 -0.34 -16.08 16.73
CA PRO A 288 0.26 -15.01 17.50
C PRO A 288 0.71 -13.86 16.59
N GLU A 289 0.55 -12.62 17.05
CA GLU A 289 0.86 -11.40 16.31
C GLU A 289 1.85 -10.55 17.11
N PRO A 290 3.03 -10.21 16.54
CA PRO A 290 3.93 -9.22 17.12
C PRO A 290 3.27 -7.84 17.29
N PRO A 291 3.86 -6.92 18.08
CA PRO A 291 3.30 -5.60 18.30
C PRO A 291 3.31 -4.80 17.00
N LYS A 292 2.14 -4.34 16.57
CA LYS A 292 1.98 -3.59 15.31
C LYS A 292 1.86 -2.10 15.53
N LYS A 293 2.42 -1.32 14.60
CA LYS A 293 2.24 0.14 14.57
C LYS A 293 0.89 0.49 13.94
N PHE A 294 0.26 1.56 14.44
CA PHE A 294 -1.04 2.02 13.96
C PHE A 294 -0.97 2.31 12.45
N LEU A 295 -1.92 1.74 11.69
CA LEU A 295 -2.04 1.75 10.22
C LEU A 295 -0.93 1.06 9.40
N LEU A 296 0.33 1.07 9.85
CA LEU A 296 1.48 0.59 9.07
C LEU A 296 1.86 -0.87 9.34
N GLY A 297 1.27 -1.52 10.35
CA GLY A 297 1.54 -2.93 10.63
C GLY A 297 2.97 -3.13 11.13
N HIS A 298 3.69 -4.09 10.53
CA HIS A 298 5.10 -4.40 10.85
C HIS A 298 6.08 -3.83 9.84
N VAL A 299 5.62 -3.07 8.84
CA VAL A 299 6.46 -2.58 7.73
C VAL A 299 7.61 -1.72 8.24
N LEU A 300 7.34 -0.85 9.21
CA LEU A 300 8.36 0.04 9.77
C LEU A 300 9.33 -0.66 10.74
N ASP A 301 9.16 -1.95 11.01
CA ASP A 301 10.13 -2.71 11.81
C ASP A 301 11.28 -3.19 10.92
N ILE A 302 11.04 -3.25 9.61
CA ILE A 302 12.03 -3.58 8.58
C ILE A 302 12.29 -2.32 7.76
N THR A 303 13.36 -1.60 8.09
CA THR A 303 13.69 -0.35 7.38
C THR A 303 14.59 -0.58 6.17
N SER A 304 15.32 -1.69 6.17
CA SER A 304 16.26 -2.07 5.13
C SER A 304 16.28 -3.58 4.90
N THR A 305 16.89 -4.01 3.80
CA THR A 305 17.11 -5.43 3.49
C THR A 305 18.02 -6.14 4.51
N THR A 306 18.84 -5.40 5.28
CA THR A 306 19.69 -5.96 6.34
C THR A 306 18.90 -6.26 7.62
N ASP A 307 17.78 -5.57 7.84
CA ASP A 307 16.96 -5.76 9.05
C ASP A 307 16.07 -7.00 8.95
N VAL A 308 15.73 -7.43 7.72
CA VAL A 308 14.74 -8.49 7.45
C VAL A 308 15.01 -9.75 8.28
N LEU A 309 16.23 -10.30 8.23
CA LEU A 309 16.55 -11.56 8.92
C LEU A 309 16.49 -11.40 10.44
N ASN A 310 17.01 -10.29 10.96
CA ASN A 310 17.04 -10.01 12.40
C ASN A 310 15.63 -9.83 12.96
N VAL A 311 14.76 -9.12 12.23
CA VAL A 311 13.36 -8.89 12.63
C VAL A 311 12.56 -10.20 12.60
N PHE A 312 12.67 -10.98 11.53
CA PHE A 312 12.00 -12.28 11.43
C PHE A 312 12.46 -13.24 12.55
N SER A 313 13.77 -13.35 12.77
CA SER A 313 14.34 -14.17 13.86
C SER A 313 13.84 -13.70 15.22
N LYS A 314 13.84 -12.38 15.47
CA LYS A 314 13.30 -11.81 16.71
C LYS A 314 11.82 -12.14 16.92
N TYR A 315 11.00 -12.11 15.87
CA TYR A 315 9.58 -12.42 15.99
C TYR A 315 9.34 -13.91 16.24
N ILE A 316 10.03 -14.79 15.53
CA ILE A 316 9.88 -16.23 15.72
C ILE A 316 10.34 -16.66 17.11
N ASN A 317 11.48 -16.14 17.59
CA ASN A 317 12.00 -16.49 18.91
C ASN A 317 11.09 -16.05 20.06
N ASN A 318 10.35 -14.93 19.90
CA ASN A 318 9.49 -14.38 20.96
C ASN A 318 8.04 -14.86 20.90
N TYR A 319 7.51 -15.17 19.71
CA TYR A 319 6.08 -15.45 19.50
C TYR A 319 5.79 -16.88 19.00
N GLY A 320 6.82 -17.66 18.68
CA GLY A 320 6.68 -19.05 18.23
C GLY A 320 6.92 -19.24 16.72
N PRO A 321 6.83 -20.49 16.24
CA PRO A 321 7.31 -20.88 14.92
C PRO A 321 6.46 -20.34 13.76
N THR A 322 5.17 -20.02 14.00
CA THR A 322 4.29 -19.40 13.01
C THR A 322 3.66 -18.13 13.58
N ILE A 323 3.88 -17.02 12.89
CA ILE A 323 3.45 -15.67 13.31
C ILE A 323 2.60 -15.00 12.24
N LYS A 324 1.69 -14.14 12.67
CA LYS A 324 0.93 -13.28 11.76
C LYS A 324 1.73 -12.01 11.47
N LEU A 325 1.94 -11.72 10.18
CA LEU A 325 2.63 -10.52 9.71
C LEU A 325 1.68 -9.60 8.94
N ARG A 326 1.95 -8.29 9.02
CA ARG A 326 1.11 -7.25 8.41
C ARG A 326 1.93 -6.24 7.63
N ALA A 327 1.51 -6.00 6.40
CA ALA A 327 1.96 -4.88 5.61
C ALA A 327 0.83 -3.86 5.45
N ALA A 328 0.93 -2.73 6.17
CA ALA A 328 -0.12 -1.73 6.29
C ALA A 328 -1.47 -2.31 6.81
N THR A 329 -2.58 -1.58 6.65
CA THR A 329 -3.93 -2.06 6.98
C THR A 329 -4.50 -3.05 5.96
N LEU A 330 -3.85 -3.18 4.80
CA LEU A 330 -4.40 -3.87 3.63
C LEU A 330 -3.96 -5.33 3.51
N PHE A 331 -2.77 -5.67 3.97
CA PHE A 331 -2.18 -7.00 3.75
C PHE A 331 -1.85 -7.68 5.08
N ALA A 332 -2.35 -8.90 5.23
CA ALA A 332 -1.96 -9.81 6.30
C ALA A 332 -1.55 -11.14 5.69
N GLY A 333 -0.54 -11.75 6.29
CA GLY A 333 -0.04 -13.07 5.93
C GLY A 333 0.57 -13.77 7.13
N LEU A 334 1.12 -14.95 6.89
CA LEU A 334 1.82 -15.74 7.90
C LEU A 334 3.30 -15.79 7.59
N GLY A 335 4.15 -15.70 8.61
CA GLY A 335 5.55 -16.09 8.55
C GLY A 335 5.73 -17.40 9.31
N THR A 336 6.40 -18.40 8.75
CA THR A 336 6.57 -19.70 9.42
C THR A 336 7.98 -20.28 9.30
N THR A 337 8.37 -20.96 10.37
CA THR A 337 9.51 -21.88 10.49
C THR A 337 9.08 -23.29 10.91
N ASP A 338 7.77 -23.53 11.07
CA ASP A 338 7.24 -24.85 11.39
C ASP A 338 7.39 -25.77 10.17
N TYR A 339 8.27 -26.77 10.29
CA TYR A 339 8.57 -27.70 9.20
C TYR A 339 7.33 -28.53 8.78
N LYS A 340 6.37 -28.78 9.68
CA LYS A 340 5.13 -29.51 9.36
C LYS A 340 4.19 -28.67 8.51
N LEU A 341 4.07 -27.38 8.82
CA LEU A 341 3.33 -26.46 7.96
C LEU A 341 4.03 -26.30 6.61
N CYS A 342 5.37 -26.25 6.60
CA CYS A 342 6.14 -26.25 5.36
C CYS A 342 5.92 -27.52 4.53
N GLU A 343 5.92 -28.70 5.15
CA GLU A 343 5.61 -29.97 4.50
C GLU A 343 4.21 -29.94 3.87
N LEU A 344 3.19 -29.51 4.62
CA LEU A 344 1.82 -29.39 4.11
C LEU A 344 1.74 -28.45 2.90
N LEU A 345 2.42 -27.30 2.94
CA LEU A 345 2.37 -26.30 1.87
C LEU A 345 3.21 -26.71 0.66
N LEU A 346 4.36 -27.32 0.86
CA LEU A 346 5.32 -27.62 -0.19
C LEU A 346 5.08 -28.98 -0.83
N SER A 347 4.53 -29.98 -0.13
CA SER A 347 4.19 -31.28 -0.72
C SER A 347 2.92 -31.23 -1.59
N ASN A 348 2.03 -30.26 -1.34
CA ASN A 348 0.73 -30.21 -1.97
C ASN A 348 0.78 -29.74 -3.45
N ASN A 349 0.32 -30.60 -4.36
CA ASN A 349 0.26 -30.33 -5.80
C ASN A 349 -0.85 -29.35 -6.24
N ARG A 350 -1.72 -28.91 -5.32
CA ARG A 350 -2.76 -27.90 -5.54
C ARG A 350 -2.33 -26.49 -5.12
N ILE A 351 -1.47 -26.38 -4.11
CA ILE A 351 -0.94 -25.11 -3.61
C ILE A 351 0.33 -24.77 -4.39
N LEU A 352 0.17 -24.56 -5.69
CA LEU A 352 1.28 -24.20 -6.57
C LEU A 352 1.51 -22.69 -6.62
N SER A 353 0.54 -21.89 -6.16
CA SER A 353 0.52 -20.44 -6.30
C SER A 353 1.65 -19.75 -5.52
N LYS A 354 2.33 -18.82 -6.18
CA LYS A 354 3.30 -17.93 -5.55
C LYS A 354 2.61 -16.84 -4.74
N SER A 355 3.31 -16.30 -3.74
CA SER A 355 2.81 -15.15 -2.97
C SER A 355 2.67 -13.92 -3.85
N LEU A 356 1.81 -12.97 -3.47
CA LEU A 356 1.52 -11.76 -4.23
C LEU A 356 2.78 -10.93 -4.58
N ASN A 357 3.81 -10.94 -3.73
CA ASN A 357 5.06 -10.21 -3.98
C ASN A 357 5.80 -10.64 -5.25
N TYR A 358 5.60 -11.87 -5.75
CA TYR A 358 6.21 -12.31 -7.02
C TYR A 358 5.69 -11.51 -8.23
N GLN A 359 4.52 -10.86 -8.11
CA GLN A 359 3.99 -10.01 -9.16
C GLN A 359 4.89 -8.80 -9.46
N TYR A 360 5.74 -8.36 -8.52
CA TYR A 360 6.69 -7.27 -8.75
C TYR A 360 7.75 -7.64 -9.79
N ALA A 361 8.09 -8.93 -9.91
CA ALA A 361 9.05 -9.43 -10.89
C ALA A 361 8.43 -9.67 -12.27
N ARG A 362 7.11 -9.53 -12.43
CA ARG A 362 6.41 -9.85 -13.69
C ARG A 362 6.83 -8.96 -14.86
N ASN A 363 7.17 -7.70 -14.61
CA ASN A 363 7.70 -6.81 -15.64
C ASN A 363 9.08 -7.24 -16.16
N TRP A 364 9.82 -8.00 -15.36
CA TRP A 364 11.14 -8.51 -15.70
C TRP A 364 11.05 -9.90 -16.32
N LEU A 365 10.54 -10.87 -15.56
CA LEU A 365 10.56 -12.29 -15.92
C LEU A 365 9.27 -12.78 -16.61
N GLY A 366 8.27 -11.91 -16.76
CA GLY A 366 6.97 -12.27 -17.33
C GLY A 366 6.27 -13.38 -16.54
N ASN A 367 5.73 -14.38 -17.26
CA ASN A 367 5.14 -15.59 -16.70
C ASN A 367 6.11 -16.78 -16.76
N GLY A 368 7.43 -16.56 -16.73
CA GLY A 368 8.42 -17.66 -16.71
C GLY A 368 8.24 -18.63 -15.53
N LEU A 369 9.02 -19.72 -15.50
CA LEU A 369 8.83 -20.84 -14.58
C LEU A 369 8.78 -20.46 -13.08
N LEU A 370 9.48 -19.39 -12.68
CA LEU A 370 9.45 -18.89 -11.31
C LEU A 370 8.08 -18.34 -10.91
N ILE A 371 7.46 -17.54 -11.79
CA ILE A 371 6.29 -16.71 -11.46
C ILE A 371 4.98 -17.41 -11.86
N SER A 372 4.99 -18.20 -12.93
CA SER A 372 3.79 -18.91 -13.42
C SER A 372 3.14 -19.79 -12.35
N ASP A 373 1.85 -20.05 -12.51
CA ASP A 373 1.05 -20.87 -11.60
C ASP A 373 0.19 -21.91 -12.35
N GLY A 374 -0.39 -22.84 -11.59
CA GLY A 374 -1.38 -23.81 -12.10
C GLY A 374 -0.88 -24.67 -13.26
N ASP A 375 -1.76 -24.90 -14.23
CA ASP A 375 -1.47 -25.76 -15.38
C ASP A 375 -0.43 -25.15 -16.34
N TYR A 376 -0.37 -23.82 -16.42
CA TYR A 376 0.67 -23.13 -17.19
C TYR A 376 2.06 -23.50 -16.66
N TRP A 377 2.26 -23.39 -15.34
CA TRP A 377 3.51 -23.81 -14.71
C TRP A 377 3.80 -25.30 -14.93
N ARG A 378 2.80 -26.19 -14.78
CA ARG A 378 2.98 -27.64 -14.97
C ARG A 378 3.46 -27.97 -16.38
N ARG A 379 2.88 -27.33 -17.40
CA ARG A 379 3.26 -27.47 -18.82
C ARG A 379 4.72 -27.06 -19.01
N HIS A 380 5.10 -25.87 -18.57
CA HIS A 380 6.47 -25.36 -18.71
C HIS A 380 7.46 -26.24 -17.95
N ARG A 381 7.16 -26.61 -16.69
CA ARG A 381 8.01 -27.50 -15.90
C ARG A 381 8.27 -28.83 -16.60
N LYS A 382 7.25 -29.44 -17.21
CA LYS A 382 7.36 -30.69 -17.95
C LYS A 382 8.27 -30.55 -19.18
N ILE A 383 8.13 -29.46 -19.93
CA ILE A 383 8.95 -29.17 -21.13
C ILE A 383 10.43 -28.95 -20.76
N LEU A 384 10.70 -28.29 -19.62
CA LEU A 384 12.05 -27.86 -19.26
C LEU A 384 12.84 -28.90 -18.45
N THR A 385 12.17 -29.80 -17.73
CA THR A 385 12.84 -30.81 -16.87
C THR A 385 13.87 -31.68 -17.61
N PRO A 386 13.64 -32.13 -18.87
CA PRO A 386 14.64 -32.90 -19.62
C PRO A 386 15.98 -32.19 -19.80
N ALA A 387 16.00 -30.85 -19.85
CA ALA A 387 17.23 -30.06 -20.00
C ALA A 387 18.18 -30.16 -18.79
N PHE A 388 17.66 -30.56 -17.63
CA PHE A 388 18.40 -30.72 -16.38
C PHE A 388 18.67 -32.19 -16.05
N HIS A 389 18.51 -33.08 -17.04
CA HIS A 389 18.86 -34.48 -16.90
C HIS A 389 20.38 -34.68 -16.81
N PHE A 390 20.82 -35.68 -16.04
CA PHE A 390 22.23 -35.85 -15.69
C PHE A 390 23.16 -36.04 -16.89
N GLU A 391 22.68 -36.67 -17.98
CA GLU A 391 23.46 -36.82 -19.22
C GLU A 391 23.80 -35.48 -19.90
N ILE A 392 22.91 -34.48 -19.81
CA ILE A 392 23.19 -33.13 -20.30
C ILE A 392 24.15 -32.43 -19.33
N LEU A 393 23.89 -32.54 -18.02
CA LEU A 393 24.74 -31.92 -16.99
C LEU A 393 26.20 -32.38 -17.04
N LYS A 394 26.48 -33.63 -17.44
CA LYS A 394 27.85 -34.13 -17.64
C LYS A 394 28.63 -33.29 -18.64
N GLN A 395 27.98 -32.78 -19.68
CA GLN A 395 28.61 -31.99 -20.74
C GLN A 395 28.98 -30.59 -20.26
N PHE A 396 28.29 -30.07 -19.24
CA PHE A 396 28.54 -28.74 -18.67
C PHE A 396 29.76 -28.68 -17.77
N VAL A 397 30.26 -29.83 -17.30
CA VAL A 397 31.46 -29.88 -16.44
C VAL A 397 32.68 -29.29 -17.15
N GLU A 398 32.84 -29.55 -18.45
CA GLU A 398 33.92 -28.96 -19.26
C GLU A 398 33.85 -27.42 -19.26
N THR A 399 32.64 -26.86 -19.34
CA THR A 399 32.42 -25.41 -19.28
C THR A 399 32.70 -24.85 -17.88
N PHE A 400 32.24 -25.53 -16.81
CA PHE A 400 32.55 -25.11 -15.44
C PHE A 400 34.07 -25.04 -15.22
N GLU A 401 34.79 -26.04 -15.74
CA GLU A 401 36.24 -26.07 -15.66
C GLU A 401 36.87 -24.92 -16.45
N SER A 402 36.50 -24.72 -17.71
CA SER A 402 36.97 -23.62 -18.57
C SER A 402 36.78 -22.24 -17.91
N VAL A 403 35.55 -21.94 -17.47
CA VAL A 403 35.18 -20.67 -16.85
C VAL A 403 35.86 -20.51 -15.48
N GLY A 404 36.03 -21.61 -14.75
CA GLY A 404 36.75 -21.67 -13.47
C GLY A 404 38.25 -21.38 -13.58
N LYS A 405 38.91 -21.72 -14.71
CA LYS A 405 40.31 -21.32 -14.97
C LYS A 405 40.44 -19.80 -15.02
N VAL A 406 39.57 -19.15 -15.77
CA VAL A 406 39.53 -17.69 -15.88
C VAL A 406 39.28 -17.05 -14.50
N PHE A 407 38.42 -17.66 -13.69
CA PHE A 407 38.14 -17.16 -12.33
C PHE A 407 39.38 -17.22 -11.42
N VAL A 408 40.12 -18.33 -11.45
CA VAL A 408 41.38 -18.47 -10.70
C VAL A 408 42.43 -17.46 -11.15
N GLU A 409 42.57 -17.22 -12.46
CA GLU A 409 43.46 -16.17 -12.98
C GLU A 409 43.08 -14.78 -12.45
N LYS A 410 41.79 -14.47 -12.38
CA LYS A 410 41.30 -13.20 -11.82
C LYS A 410 41.56 -13.08 -10.33
N LEU A 411 41.46 -14.18 -9.58
CA LEU A 411 41.85 -14.20 -8.17
C LEU A 411 43.35 -13.98 -7.98
N ASP A 412 44.20 -14.60 -8.81
CA ASP A 412 45.67 -14.45 -8.74
C ASP A 412 46.12 -13.00 -8.98
N ILE A 413 45.45 -12.30 -9.91
CA ILE A 413 45.75 -10.89 -10.24
C ILE A 413 45.21 -9.92 -9.17
N SER A 414 44.26 -10.34 -8.34
CA SER A 414 43.64 -9.48 -7.34
C SER A 414 44.62 -9.16 -6.21
N GLN A 415 45.40 -8.10 -6.37
CA GLN A 415 46.41 -7.66 -5.39
C GLN A 415 45.76 -6.98 -4.18
N GLY A 416 46.05 -7.48 -2.99
CA GLY A 416 45.66 -6.88 -1.72
C GLY A 416 45.69 -7.88 -0.56
N PRO A 417 45.61 -7.40 0.69
CA PRO A 417 45.52 -8.30 1.86
C PRO A 417 44.18 -9.07 1.89
N SER A 418 43.16 -8.59 1.18
CA SER A 418 41.87 -9.26 1.05
C SER A 418 41.17 -8.92 -0.26
N VAL A 419 40.45 -9.91 -0.81
CA VAL A 419 39.69 -9.81 -2.05
C VAL A 419 38.20 -9.87 -1.73
N ASP A 420 37.42 -8.96 -2.32
CA ASP A 420 35.95 -8.99 -2.24
C ASP A 420 35.39 -9.94 -3.31
N LEU A 421 34.83 -11.06 -2.86
CA LEU A 421 34.40 -12.18 -3.72
C LEU A 421 33.18 -11.89 -4.60
N PRO A 422 32.07 -11.28 -4.09
CA PRO A 422 30.81 -11.24 -4.83
C PRO A 422 30.89 -10.62 -6.24
N PRO A 423 31.62 -9.51 -6.47
CA PRO A 423 31.78 -8.96 -7.82
C PRO A 423 32.45 -9.93 -8.81
N LEU A 424 33.47 -10.68 -8.36
CA LEU A 424 34.20 -11.62 -9.22
C LEU A 424 33.40 -12.89 -9.47
N VAL A 425 32.81 -13.45 -8.41
CA VAL A 425 32.01 -14.68 -8.50
C VAL A 425 30.77 -14.46 -9.36
N THR A 426 30.10 -13.30 -9.25
CA THR A 426 28.90 -12.99 -10.06
C THR A 426 29.21 -12.97 -11.56
N LEU A 427 30.40 -12.49 -11.95
CA LEU A 427 30.82 -12.53 -13.35
C LEU A 427 31.15 -13.96 -13.80
N CYS A 428 31.75 -14.76 -12.92
CA CYS A 428 32.05 -16.17 -13.18
C CYS A 428 30.78 -17.00 -13.42
N THR A 429 29.80 -16.93 -12.52
CA THR A 429 28.55 -17.69 -12.66
C THR A 429 27.69 -17.20 -13.82
N LEU A 430 27.77 -15.90 -14.17
CA LEU A 430 27.13 -15.35 -15.35
C LEU A 430 27.74 -15.93 -16.64
N ASP A 431 29.06 -16.07 -16.72
CA ASP A 431 29.72 -16.77 -17.83
C ASP A 431 29.31 -18.24 -17.87
N VAL A 432 29.26 -18.92 -16.72
CA VAL A 432 28.81 -20.32 -16.62
C VAL A 432 27.42 -20.48 -17.23
N ILE A 433 26.40 -19.75 -16.75
CA ILE A 433 25.02 -19.95 -17.23
C ILE A 433 24.86 -19.60 -18.71
N CYS A 434 25.58 -18.60 -19.20
CA CYS A 434 25.52 -18.20 -20.60
C CYS A 434 26.18 -19.23 -21.51
N GLU A 435 27.33 -19.77 -21.13
CA GLU A 435 28.03 -20.77 -21.94
C GLU A 435 27.35 -22.15 -21.89
N THR A 436 26.80 -22.56 -20.75
CA THR A 436 26.14 -23.87 -20.61
C THR A 436 24.69 -23.86 -21.10
N ALA A 437 23.85 -23.05 -20.46
CA ALA A 437 22.40 -23.10 -20.67
C ALA A 437 21.99 -22.30 -21.90
N MET A 438 22.62 -21.15 -22.14
CA MET A 438 22.33 -20.33 -23.33
C MET A 438 23.19 -20.68 -24.55
N GLY A 439 24.23 -21.49 -24.37
CA GLY A 439 25.13 -21.91 -25.46
C GLY A 439 25.90 -20.75 -26.10
N THR A 440 26.10 -19.65 -25.37
CA THR A 440 26.67 -18.40 -25.90
C THR A 440 27.79 -17.88 -25.02
N GLN A 441 28.97 -17.66 -25.60
CA GLN A 441 30.09 -17.02 -24.91
C GLN A 441 29.92 -15.51 -24.86
N ILE A 442 29.97 -14.94 -23.66
CA ILE A 442 29.79 -13.50 -23.41
C ILE A 442 31.01 -12.84 -22.72
N ASN A 443 31.96 -13.63 -22.20
CA ASN A 443 33.19 -13.16 -21.57
C ASN A 443 33.00 -12.06 -20.49
N ALA A 444 32.01 -12.22 -19.61
CA ALA A 444 31.70 -11.31 -18.52
C ALA A 444 32.90 -11.07 -17.60
N GLN A 445 33.67 -12.12 -17.27
CA GLN A 445 34.88 -12.00 -16.44
C GLN A 445 35.99 -11.13 -17.07
N LYS A 446 35.94 -10.88 -18.40
CA LYS A 446 36.88 -9.99 -19.10
C LYS A 446 36.42 -8.52 -19.13
N GLY A 447 35.41 -8.16 -18.34
CA GLY A 447 34.92 -6.78 -18.20
C GLY A 447 33.76 -6.41 -19.12
N GLN A 448 33.18 -7.38 -19.83
CA GLN A 448 31.97 -7.17 -20.63
C GLN A 448 30.72 -7.25 -19.75
N ASN A 449 29.61 -6.66 -20.20
CA ASN A 449 28.27 -6.83 -19.60
C ASN A 449 28.07 -6.30 -18.17
N ALA A 450 28.95 -5.42 -17.67
CA ALA A 450 28.81 -4.79 -16.35
C ALA A 450 27.43 -4.10 -16.15
N LYS A 451 26.87 -3.52 -17.21
CA LYS A 451 25.53 -2.89 -17.19
C LYS A 451 24.42 -3.90 -16.89
N TYR A 452 24.53 -5.14 -17.39
CA TYR A 452 23.56 -6.20 -17.12
C TYR A 452 23.59 -6.57 -15.64
N VAL A 453 24.78 -6.87 -15.08
CA VAL A 453 24.96 -7.22 -13.67
C VAL A 453 24.46 -6.11 -12.74
N GLN A 454 24.77 -4.85 -13.06
CA GLN A 454 24.25 -3.71 -12.32
C GLN A 454 22.73 -3.63 -12.37
N SER A 455 22.12 -3.88 -13.54
CA SER A 455 20.66 -3.87 -13.71
C SER A 455 19.98 -4.99 -12.93
N VAL A 456 20.59 -6.19 -12.87
CA VAL A 456 20.12 -7.31 -12.03
C VAL A 456 20.12 -6.91 -10.55
N ARG A 457 21.21 -6.29 -10.08
CA ARG A 457 21.32 -5.83 -8.69
C ARG A 457 20.26 -4.79 -8.34
N GLU A 458 20.05 -3.79 -9.19
CA GLU A 458 19.00 -2.79 -8.98
C GLU A 458 17.61 -3.42 -8.97
N MET A 459 17.33 -4.34 -9.88
CA MET A 459 16.05 -5.05 -9.89
C MET A 459 15.85 -5.86 -8.59
N CYS A 460 16.84 -6.62 -8.13
CA CYS A 460 16.71 -7.40 -6.89
C CYS A 460 16.44 -6.52 -5.66
N ARG A 461 17.15 -5.39 -5.53
CA ARG A 461 16.88 -4.39 -4.49
C ARG A 461 15.45 -3.85 -4.58
N ILE A 462 15.03 -3.42 -5.78
CA ILE A 462 13.69 -2.87 -6.02
C ILE A 462 12.60 -3.87 -5.65
N LEU A 463 12.74 -5.16 -6.02
CA LEU A 463 11.73 -6.18 -5.73
C LEU A 463 11.43 -6.32 -4.24
N ILE A 464 12.46 -6.29 -3.39
CA ILE A 464 12.29 -6.37 -1.93
C ILE A 464 11.81 -5.03 -1.37
N ASP A 465 12.44 -3.92 -1.76
CA ASP A 465 12.08 -2.57 -1.31
C ASP A 465 10.60 -2.23 -1.59
N ARG A 466 10.04 -2.77 -2.68
CA ARG A 466 8.62 -2.62 -3.02
C ARG A 466 7.70 -3.28 -1.98
N GLY A 467 8.05 -4.47 -1.50
CA GLY A 467 7.31 -5.18 -0.45
C GLY A 467 7.42 -4.52 0.92
N LEU A 468 8.50 -3.75 1.15
CA LEU A 468 8.78 -3.04 2.40
C LEU A 468 8.27 -1.59 2.42
N SER A 469 7.63 -1.09 1.36
CA SER A 469 7.18 0.30 1.29
C SER A 469 5.69 0.42 0.98
N PRO A 470 4.87 1.04 1.85
CA PRO A 470 3.43 1.21 1.62
C PRO A 470 3.11 2.01 0.34
N LEU A 471 4.01 2.90 -0.09
CA LEU A 471 3.84 3.69 -1.32
C LEU A 471 4.16 2.89 -2.59
N LYS A 472 5.02 1.88 -2.49
CA LYS A 472 5.49 1.07 -3.63
C LYS A 472 4.71 -0.24 -3.81
N ILE A 473 4.05 -0.70 -2.75
CA ILE A 473 3.28 -1.96 -2.72
C ILE A 473 2.12 -1.94 -3.72
N LEU A 474 1.50 -0.77 -3.94
CA LEU A 474 0.39 -0.56 -4.88
C LEU A 474 0.93 -0.11 -6.24
N ASN A 475 0.57 -0.84 -7.29
CA ASN A 475 1.01 -0.52 -8.66
C ASN A 475 0.56 0.88 -9.12
N ASN A 476 -0.61 1.35 -8.66
CA ASN A 476 -1.18 2.63 -9.06
C ASN A 476 -0.41 3.85 -8.51
N THR A 477 0.37 3.68 -7.44
CA THR A 477 1.19 4.75 -6.84
C THR A 477 2.68 4.57 -7.13
N TYR A 478 3.09 3.36 -7.52
CA TYR A 478 4.51 3.04 -7.74
C TYR A 478 5.19 3.94 -8.79
N TRP A 479 4.47 4.33 -9.85
CA TRP A 479 5.01 5.21 -10.90
C TRP A 479 5.45 6.59 -10.39
N MET A 480 4.97 7.02 -9.22
CA MET A 480 5.36 8.29 -8.58
C MET A 480 6.72 8.19 -7.88
N THR A 481 7.35 7.01 -7.82
CA THR A 481 8.58 6.78 -7.08
C THR A 481 9.81 6.74 -8.01
N LYS A 482 10.99 7.08 -7.48
CA LYS A 482 12.26 7.02 -8.24
C LYS A 482 12.56 5.61 -8.76
N ASP A 483 12.23 4.59 -7.96
CA ASP A 483 12.48 3.18 -8.30
C ASP A 483 11.73 2.75 -9.57
N TYR A 484 10.56 3.32 -9.88
CA TYR A 484 9.87 3.03 -11.14
C TYR A 484 10.70 3.39 -12.37
N TYR A 485 11.38 4.53 -12.36
CA TYR A 485 12.21 4.96 -13.48
C TYR A 485 13.51 4.15 -13.57
N ILE A 486 14.09 3.77 -12.43
CA ILE A 486 15.26 2.88 -12.35
C ILE A 486 14.90 1.50 -12.88
N GLU A 487 13.74 0.94 -12.49
CA GLU A 487 13.18 -0.31 -13.01
C GLU A 487 13.05 -0.24 -14.53
N LYS A 488 12.39 0.80 -15.08
CA LYS A 488 12.23 0.94 -16.54
C LYS A 488 13.57 1.01 -17.29
N LYS A 489 14.57 1.68 -16.74
CA LYS A 489 15.92 1.74 -17.33
C LYS A 489 16.61 0.37 -17.28
N SER A 490 16.53 -0.31 -16.14
CA SER A 490 17.14 -1.61 -15.90
C SER A 490 16.51 -2.68 -16.80
N LEU A 491 15.17 -2.70 -16.90
CA LEU A 491 14.44 -3.63 -17.77
C LEU A 491 14.85 -3.53 -19.24
N LYS A 492 15.06 -2.30 -19.76
CA LYS A 492 15.56 -2.12 -21.14
C LYS A 492 16.91 -2.80 -21.36
N VAL A 493 17.83 -2.71 -20.39
CA VAL A 493 19.15 -3.35 -20.47
C VAL A 493 19.01 -4.86 -20.36
N LEU A 494 18.21 -5.35 -19.40
CA LEU A 494 18.00 -6.77 -19.16
C LEU A 494 17.38 -7.47 -20.38
N HIS A 495 16.27 -6.94 -20.89
CA HIS A 495 15.58 -7.50 -22.06
C HIS A 495 16.40 -7.37 -23.34
N SER A 496 17.14 -6.26 -23.52
CA SER A 496 18.04 -6.13 -24.69
C SER A 496 19.16 -7.15 -24.65
N PHE A 497 19.67 -7.50 -23.46
CA PHE A 497 20.71 -8.51 -23.30
C PHE A 497 20.17 -9.92 -23.57
N THR A 498 19.00 -10.27 -23.04
CA THR A 498 18.42 -11.59 -23.28
C THR A 498 17.99 -11.77 -24.72
N SER A 499 17.42 -10.74 -25.36
CA SER A 499 17.16 -10.75 -26.80
C SER A 499 18.44 -10.94 -27.63
N SER A 500 19.56 -10.28 -27.28
CA SER A 500 20.80 -10.45 -28.04
C SER A 500 21.39 -11.86 -27.93
N VAL A 501 21.25 -12.50 -26.75
CA VAL A 501 21.63 -13.90 -26.54
C VAL A 501 20.77 -14.85 -27.40
N ILE A 502 19.45 -14.65 -27.42
CA ILE A 502 18.53 -15.44 -28.24
C ILE A 502 18.88 -15.32 -29.73
N GLU A 503 19.05 -14.10 -30.22
CA GLU A 503 19.35 -13.86 -31.65
C GLU A 503 20.71 -14.41 -32.05
N LYS A 504 21.74 -14.25 -31.20
CA LYS A 504 23.06 -14.85 -31.44
C LYS A 504 22.98 -16.37 -31.54
N ARG A 505 22.22 -17.02 -30.65
CA ARG A 505 22.06 -18.48 -30.68
C ARG A 505 21.26 -18.95 -31.91
N LYS A 506 20.21 -18.22 -32.30
CA LYS A 506 19.45 -18.50 -33.53
C LYS A 506 20.34 -18.44 -34.77
N ALA A 507 21.23 -17.45 -34.87
CA ALA A 507 22.18 -17.33 -35.98
C ALA A 507 23.19 -18.50 -36.02
N GLU A 508 23.80 -18.85 -34.88
CA GLU A 508 24.78 -19.94 -34.80
C GLU A 508 24.20 -21.32 -35.16
N ARG A 509 22.92 -21.56 -34.83
CA ARG A 509 22.23 -22.81 -35.16
C ARG A 509 21.97 -22.98 -36.66
N ASN A 510 21.74 -21.88 -37.38
CA ASN A 510 21.53 -21.93 -38.82
C ASN A 510 22.82 -22.23 -39.60
N GLU A 511 23.99 -21.89 -39.04
CA GLU A 511 25.29 -22.05 -39.69
C GLU A 511 26.00 -23.38 -39.37
N ARG A 512 25.65 -24.06 -38.26
CA ARG A 512 26.32 -25.29 -37.81
C ARG A 512 25.34 -26.34 -37.29
N ASN A 513 25.58 -27.61 -37.64
CA ASN A 513 25.04 -28.76 -36.89
C ASN A 513 25.70 -28.77 -35.49
N CYS A 514 25.12 -28.02 -34.56
CA CYS A 514 25.63 -27.90 -33.19
C CYS A 514 25.48 -29.24 -32.46
N THR A 515 26.60 -29.82 -32.01
CA THR A 515 26.63 -31.15 -31.38
C THR A 515 26.32 -31.15 -29.88
N LYS A 516 26.45 -30.01 -29.20
CA LYS A 516 26.12 -29.83 -27.77
C LYS A 516 24.71 -29.22 -27.65
N LEU A 517 23.78 -29.97 -27.06
CA LEU A 517 22.40 -29.51 -26.79
C LEU A 517 22.40 -28.59 -25.56
N ALA A 518 22.26 -27.28 -25.78
CA ALA A 518 22.05 -26.31 -24.71
C ALA A 518 20.56 -26.25 -24.30
N PHE A 519 20.28 -25.73 -23.10
CA PHE A 519 18.90 -25.49 -22.64
C PHE A 519 18.12 -24.60 -23.61
N LEU A 520 18.76 -23.55 -24.14
CA LEU A 520 18.16 -22.67 -25.13
C LEU A 520 17.84 -23.39 -26.45
N ASP A 521 18.58 -24.42 -26.84
CA ASP A 521 18.27 -25.19 -28.06
C ASP A 521 16.98 -26.00 -27.91
N LEU A 522 16.73 -26.54 -26.71
CA LEU A 522 15.47 -27.21 -26.41
C LEU A 522 14.30 -26.22 -26.49
N LEU A 523 14.44 -25.04 -25.88
CA LEU A 523 13.45 -23.99 -25.96
C LEU A 523 13.17 -23.56 -27.42
N LEU A 524 14.23 -23.35 -28.21
CA LEU A 524 14.12 -22.99 -29.63
C LEU A 524 13.49 -24.10 -30.47
N LYS A 525 13.74 -25.38 -30.15
CA LYS A 525 13.07 -26.51 -30.81
C LYS A 525 11.56 -26.47 -30.55
N PHE A 526 11.15 -26.32 -29.29
CA PHE A 526 9.73 -26.25 -28.92
C PHE A 526 9.02 -24.99 -29.44
N SER A 527 9.77 -23.92 -29.72
CA SER A 527 9.25 -22.72 -30.36
C SER A 527 9.09 -22.89 -31.88
N ASN A 528 10.10 -23.43 -32.57
CA ASN A 528 10.08 -23.62 -34.04
C ASN A 528 9.08 -24.69 -34.51
N GLU A 529 8.79 -25.71 -33.69
CA GLU A 529 7.77 -26.72 -33.98
C GLU A 529 6.33 -26.20 -33.78
N GLY A 530 6.15 -24.90 -33.52
CA GLY A 530 4.90 -24.15 -33.74
C GLY A 530 3.74 -24.39 -32.76
N GLU A 531 3.82 -25.36 -31.84
CA GLU A 531 2.66 -25.72 -31.01
C GLU A 531 2.83 -25.49 -29.49
N LEU A 532 4.03 -25.17 -28.98
CA LEU A 532 4.29 -25.25 -27.52
C LEU A 532 4.81 -23.97 -26.83
N LEU A 533 5.61 -23.11 -27.48
CA LEU A 533 6.12 -21.87 -26.88
C LEU A 533 6.15 -20.70 -27.88
N THR A 534 5.54 -19.58 -27.52
CA THR A 534 5.64 -18.31 -28.28
C THR A 534 7.02 -17.63 -28.06
N ASP A 535 7.42 -16.71 -28.94
CA ASP A 535 8.66 -15.92 -28.77
C ASP A 535 8.68 -15.13 -27.45
N GLN A 536 7.51 -14.66 -27.00
CA GLN A 536 7.40 -13.99 -25.70
C GLN A 536 7.69 -14.98 -24.56
N GLU A 537 7.08 -16.17 -24.58
CA GLU A 537 7.30 -17.21 -23.56
C GLU A 537 8.75 -17.69 -23.56
N LEU A 538 9.36 -17.82 -24.74
CA LEU A 538 10.79 -18.11 -24.90
C LEU A 538 11.65 -17.08 -24.16
N ARG A 539 11.43 -15.79 -24.42
CA ARG A 539 12.17 -14.69 -23.77
C ARG A 539 11.96 -14.69 -22.25
N GLU A 540 10.74 -14.94 -21.78
CA GLU A 540 10.41 -15.00 -20.36
C GLU A 540 11.12 -16.14 -19.62
N GLU A 541 11.23 -17.32 -20.24
CA GLU A 541 12.02 -18.41 -19.68
C GLU A 541 13.52 -18.08 -19.73
N VAL A 542 14.04 -17.52 -20.83
CA VAL A 542 15.46 -17.10 -20.89
C VAL A 542 15.78 -16.06 -19.82
N ASP A 543 14.95 -15.04 -19.63
CA ASP A 543 15.08 -14.05 -18.55
C ASP A 543 15.13 -14.74 -17.17
N THR A 544 14.24 -15.72 -16.95
CA THR A 544 14.14 -16.48 -15.70
C THR A 544 15.41 -17.28 -15.42
N PHE A 545 15.86 -18.11 -16.37
CA PHE A 545 17.01 -18.99 -16.16
C PHE A 545 18.34 -18.23 -16.12
N MET A 546 18.47 -17.15 -16.90
CA MET A 546 19.64 -16.30 -16.82
C MET A 546 19.74 -15.66 -15.44
N PHE A 547 18.65 -15.14 -14.87
CA PHE A 547 18.67 -14.59 -13.52
C PHE A 547 18.91 -15.66 -12.44
N GLU A 548 18.05 -16.68 -12.37
CA GLU A 548 18.07 -17.67 -11.28
C GLU A 548 19.33 -18.52 -11.29
N GLY A 549 19.92 -18.77 -12.47
CA GLY A 549 21.07 -19.63 -12.65
C GLY A 549 22.41 -19.03 -12.23
N HIS A 550 22.55 -17.70 -12.15
CA HIS A 550 23.83 -17.06 -11.79
C HIS A 550 23.83 -16.35 -10.43
N ASP A 551 22.77 -15.62 -10.06
CA ASP A 551 22.77 -14.78 -8.84
C ASP A 551 22.71 -15.67 -7.57
N THR A 552 22.01 -16.81 -7.64
CA THR A 552 21.90 -17.77 -6.52
C THR A 552 23.20 -18.56 -6.29
N THR A 553 23.86 -19.01 -7.35
CA THR A 553 25.13 -19.75 -7.28
C THR A 553 26.27 -18.81 -6.94
N ALA A 554 26.22 -17.53 -7.37
CA ALA A 554 27.18 -16.52 -6.96
C ALA A 554 27.17 -16.27 -5.45
N SER A 555 25.98 -16.14 -4.86
CA SER A 555 25.80 -16.07 -3.41
C SER A 555 26.39 -17.31 -2.74
N SER A 556 26.03 -18.50 -3.21
CA SER A 556 26.46 -19.79 -2.64
C SER A 556 27.98 -19.95 -2.65
N ILE A 557 28.63 -19.75 -3.80
CA ILE A 557 30.10 -19.88 -3.94
C ILE A 557 30.80 -18.85 -3.04
N SER A 558 30.32 -17.61 -3.01
CA SER A 558 30.93 -16.57 -2.16
C SER A 558 30.89 -16.94 -0.68
N PHE A 559 29.76 -17.47 -0.19
CA PHE A 559 29.65 -17.93 1.20
C PHE A 559 30.44 -19.21 1.47
N VAL A 560 30.56 -20.14 0.50
CA VAL A 560 31.38 -21.36 0.67
C VAL A 560 32.84 -20.98 0.83
N LEU A 561 33.36 -20.12 -0.05
CA LEU A 561 34.74 -19.63 0.03
C LEU A 561 34.99 -18.86 1.33
N PHE A 562 34.02 -18.05 1.78
CA PHE A 562 34.10 -17.37 3.08
C PHE A 562 34.14 -18.35 4.26
N CYS A 563 33.30 -19.39 4.26
CA CYS A 563 33.30 -20.39 5.33
C CYS A 563 34.62 -21.16 5.37
N LEU A 564 35.15 -21.57 4.22
CA LEU A 564 36.44 -22.25 4.11
C LEU A 564 37.61 -21.37 4.55
N ALA A 565 37.57 -20.08 4.25
CA ALA A 565 38.57 -19.11 4.68
C ALA A 565 38.61 -18.95 6.21
N ASN A 566 37.46 -19.00 6.87
CA ASN A 566 37.34 -18.83 8.32
C ASN A 566 37.42 -20.13 9.14
N HIS A 567 37.49 -21.30 8.48
CA HIS A 567 37.59 -22.62 9.12
C HIS A 567 38.74 -23.43 8.50
N PRO A 568 40.01 -23.13 8.85
CA PRO A 568 41.18 -23.76 8.26
C PRO A 568 41.19 -25.30 8.39
N GLU A 569 40.68 -25.83 9.48
CA GLU A 569 40.55 -27.27 9.73
C GLU A 569 39.57 -27.96 8.78
N VAL A 570 38.50 -27.26 8.38
CA VAL A 570 37.56 -27.75 7.38
C VAL A 570 38.19 -27.66 5.98
N GLN A 571 38.86 -26.54 5.68
CA GLN A 571 39.56 -26.35 4.41
C GLN A 571 40.63 -27.42 4.18
N GLU A 572 41.37 -27.78 5.21
CA GLU A 572 42.39 -28.82 5.16
C GLU A 572 41.79 -30.21 4.85
N LYS A 573 40.63 -30.55 5.43
CA LYS A 573 39.92 -31.79 5.08
C LYS A 573 39.43 -31.78 3.63
N VAL A 574 38.94 -30.64 3.12
CA VAL A 574 38.58 -30.49 1.70
C VAL A 574 39.80 -30.66 0.80
N LEU A 575 40.93 -30.05 1.16
CA LEU A 575 42.18 -30.16 0.41
C LEU A 575 42.68 -31.61 0.38
N ARG A 576 42.62 -32.34 1.50
CA ARG A 576 42.95 -33.77 1.53
C ARG A 576 42.07 -34.58 0.58
N GLU A 577 40.75 -34.34 0.58
CA GLU A 577 39.84 -34.96 -0.37
C GLU A 577 40.22 -34.62 -1.83
N GLN A 578 40.66 -33.40 -2.12
CA GLN A 578 41.14 -33.04 -3.46
C GLN A 578 42.43 -33.78 -3.80
N ASN A 579 43.40 -33.84 -2.89
CA ASN A 579 44.68 -34.52 -3.11
C ASN A 579 44.49 -36.04 -3.28
N GLU A 580 43.54 -36.66 -2.60
CA GLU A 580 43.18 -38.08 -2.79
C GLU A 580 42.61 -38.37 -4.18
N LEU A 581 41.90 -37.41 -4.78
CA LEU A 581 41.29 -37.55 -6.11
C LEU A 581 42.26 -37.23 -7.24
N PHE A 582 43.15 -36.26 -7.04
CA PHE A 582 43.95 -35.64 -8.09
C PHE A 582 45.47 -35.80 -7.92
N GLY A 583 45.93 -36.32 -6.78
CA GLY A 583 47.36 -36.43 -6.46
C GLY A 583 48.03 -35.05 -6.36
N ASP A 584 49.27 -34.98 -6.83
CA ASP A 584 50.06 -33.75 -6.88
C ASP A 584 49.82 -32.91 -8.15
N ASP A 585 48.93 -33.36 -9.06
CA ASP A 585 48.58 -32.58 -10.24
C ASP A 585 47.79 -31.33 -9.84
N LYS A 586 48.32 -30.17 -10.22
CA LYS A 586 47.78 -28.85 -9.84
C LYS A 586 46.76 -28.32 -10.85
N ASP A 587 46.69 -28.85 -12.07
CA ASP A 587 45.68 -28.48 -13.07
C ASP A 587 44.98 -29.68 -13.76
N PRO A 588 44.56 -30.74 -13.04
CA PRO A 588 43.76 -31.79 -13.66
C PRO A 588 42.37 -31.24 -13.94
N SER A 589 41.88 -31.48 -15.16
CA SER A 589 40.50 -31.18 -15.54
C SER A 589 39.56 -32.07 -14.73
N VAL A 590 38.70 -31.46 -13.92
CA VAL A 590 37.71 -32.20 -13.15
C VAL A 590 36.65 -32.80 -14.08
N THR A 591 36.33 -34.06 -13.88
CA THR A 591 35.29 -34.80 -14.58
C THR A 591 34.02 -34.90 -13.75
N TYR A 592 32.88 -35.20 -14.39
CA TYR A 592 31.62 -35.45 -13.69
C TYR A 592 31.75 -36.53 -12.60
N HIS A 593 32.51 -37.60 -12.88
CA HIS A 593 32.69 -38.70 -11.95
C HIS A 593 33.47 -38.28 -10.69
N GLU A 594 34.48 -37.42 -10.82
CA GLU A 594 35.22 -36.89 -9.67
C GLU A 594 34.34 -35.95 -8.84
N LEU A 595 33.51 -35.09 -9.47
CA LEU A 595 32.55 -34.25 -8.74
C LEU A 595 31.57 -35.07 -7.87
N GLN A 596 31.21 -36.28 -8.31
CA GLN A 596 30.38 -37.19 -7.50
C GLN A 596 31.14 -37.77 -6.29
N LYS A 597 32.47 -37.90 -6.39
CA LYS A 597 33.32 -38.43 -5.31
C LYS A 597 33.68 -37.39 -4.24
N MET A 598 33.54 -36.10 -4.53
CA MET A 598 33.73 -34.99 -3.58
C MET A 598 32.60 -34.96 -2.53
N LYS A 599 32.65 -35.86 -1.56
CA LYS A 599 31.63 -36.09 -0.53
C LYS A 599 31.76 -35.09 0.62
N TYR A 600 32.98 -34.81 1.08
CA TYR A 600 33.23 -33.87 2.16
C TYR A 600 33.02 -32.43 1.68
N LEU A 601 33.47 -32.07 0.48
CA LEU A 601 33.11 -30.78 -0.12
C LEU A 601 31.59 -30.61 -0.26
N GLU A 602 30.85 -31.68 -0.58
CA GLU A 602 29.37 -31.61 -0.57
C GLU A 602 28.81 -31.30 0.81
N GLN A 603 29.36 -31.89 1.87
CA GLN A 603 28.97 -31.61 3.25
C GLN A 603 29.25 -30.15 3.62
N VAL A 604 30.40 -29.60 3.21
CA VAL A 604 30.76 -28.19 3.38
C VAL A 604 29.77 -27.28 2.66
N ILE A 605 29.42 -27.60 1.41
CA ILE A 605 28.43 -26.82 0.64
C ILE A 605 27.07 -26.89 1.34
N LYS A 606 26.64 -28.07 1.82
CA LYS A 606 25.36 -28.21 2.53
C LYS A 606 25.33 -27.42 3.84
N GLU A 607 26.38 -27.50 4.65
CA GLU A 607 26.46 -26.71 5.88
C GLU A 607 26.53 -25.21 5.61
N THR A 608 27.18 -24.81 4.52
CA THR A 608 27.17 -23.41 4.08
C THR A 608 25.75 -22.98 3.70
N LEU A 609 25.01 -23.78 2.93
CA LEU A 609 23.62 -23.46 2.54
C LEU A 609 22.64 -23.56 3.72
N ARG A 610 23.00 -24.26 4.79
CA ARG A 610 22.27 -24.22 6.06
C ARG A 610 22.40 -22.85 6.72
N LEU A 611 23.63 -22.37 6.93
CA LEU A 611 23.88 -21.08 7.56
C LEU A 611 23.56 -19.88 6.66
N TYR A 612 23.84 -20.00 5.37
CA TYR A 612 23.72 -18.94 4.37
C TYR A 612 22.93 -19.45 3.15
N PRO A 613 21.63 -19.78 3.32
CA PRO A 613 20.80 -20.20 2.20
C PRO A 613 20.72 -19.06 1.17
N ALA A 614 21.04 -19.37 -0.08
CA ALA A 614 21.01 -18.39 -1.17
C ALA A 614 19.65 -17.69 -1.28
N VAL A 615 18.55 -18.38 -1.00
CA VAL A 615 17.20 -17.80 -0.90
C VAL A 615 16.68 -17.98 0.53
N PRO A 616 16.73 -16.95 1.39
CA PRO A 616 16.43 -17.10 2.82
C PRO A 616 14.93 -17.13 3.14
N ILE A 617 14.08 -16.57 2.26
CA ILE A 617 12.62 -16.51 2.41
C ILE A 617 11.97 -16.87 1.07
N ILE A 618 10.99 -17.76 1.07
CA ILE A 618 10.13 -18.03 -0.11
C ILE A 618 8.66 -17.81 0.23
N GLY A 619 7.85 -17.49 -0.77
CA GLY A 619 6.42 -17.23 -0.60
C GLY A 619 5.50 -18.25 -1.27
N ARG A 620 4.40 -18.56 -0.60
CA ARG A 620 3.25 -19.32 -1.11
C ARG A 620 1.96 -18.55 -0.90
N CYS A 621 0.98 -18.76 -1.77
CA CYS A 621 -0.39 -18.32 -1.56
C CYS A 621 -1.30 -19.55 -1.53
N THR A 622 -2.20 -19.64 -0.55
CA THR A 622 -3.14 -20.75 -0.45
C THR A 622 -4.20 -20.64 -1.56
N SER A 623 -4.42 -21.72 -2.31
CA SER A 623 -5.42 -21.78 -3.39
C SER A 623 -6.79 -22.28 -2.91
N GLU A 624 -6.84 -22.86 -1.72
CA GLU A 624 -8.01 -23.40 -1.04
C GLU A 624 -7.89 -23.15 0.48
N ASP A 625 -8.97 -23.35 1.22
CA ASP A 625 -8.96 -23.30 2.68
C ASP A 625 -8.20 -24.52 3.24
N ILE A 626 -7.34 -24.29 4.24
CA ILE A 626 -6.45 -25.29 4.83
C ILE A 626 -6.68 -25.33 6.34
N THR A 627 -6.75 -26.54 6.89
CA THR A 627 -6.71 -26.75 8.34
C THR A 627 -5.33 -27.29 8.73
N PHE A 628 -4.68 -26.65 9.71
CA PHE A 628 -3.39 -27.06 10.25
C PHE A 628 -3.48 -27.13 11.78
N GLY A 629 -3.57 -28.35 12.32
CA GLY A 629 -3.88 -28.55 13.73
C GLY A 629 -5.24 -27.92 14.07
N GLU A 630 -5.26 -27.05 15.08
CA GLU A 630 -6.44 -26.27 15.49
C GLU A 630 -6.59 -24.96 14.70
N HIS A 631 -5.67 -24.66 13.80
CA HIS A 631 -5.65 -23.41 13.05
C HIS A 631 -6.34 -23.55 11.69
N PHE A 632 -7.18 -22.57 11.37
CA PHE A 632 -7.77 -22.41 10.05
C PHE A 632 -7.01 -21.34 9.25
N ILE A 633 -6.58 -21.69 8.04
CA ILE A 633 -5.91 -20.80 7.10
C ILE A 633 -6.80 -20.69 5.86
N PRO A 634 -7.39 -19.52 5.57
CA PRO A 634 -8.31 -19.39 4.46
C PRO A 634 -7.54 -19.42 3.14
N LYS A 635 -8.28 -19.65 2.05
CA LYS A 635 -7.86 -19.37 0.69
C LYS A 635 -7.35 -17.92 0.54
N ASP A 636 -6.42 -17.73 -0.39
CA ASP A 636 -5.77 -16.46 -0.73
C ASP A 636 -4.91 -15.87 0.41
N THR A 637 -4.42 -16.71 1.32
CA THR A 637 -3.48 -16.33 2.37
C THR A 637 -2.05 -16.41 1.87
N ASN A 638 -1.30 -15.31 2.02
CA ASN A 638 0.13 -15.29 1.76
C ASN A 638 0.91 -15.84 2.96
N ILE A 639 1.79 -16.80 2.68
CA ILE A 639 2.63 -17.45 3.68
C ILE A 639 4.10 -17.32 3.25
N ALA A 640 4.89 -16.66 4.07
CA ALA A 640 6.33 -16.56 3.97
C ALA A 640 6.98 -17.71 4.75
N ILE A 641 7.68 -18.59 4.04
CA ILE A 641 8.47 -19.68 4.61
C ILE A 641 9.89 -19.15 4.85
N TYR A 642 10.27 -19.06 6.11
CA TYR A 642 11.56 -18.49 6.52
C TYR A 642 12.63 -19.57 6.61
N ILE A 643 13.18 -19.94 5.45
CA ILE A 643 14.21 -20.99 5.30
C ILE A 643 15.41 -20.74 6.21
N TYR A 644 15.87 -19.49 6.31
CA TYR A 644 16.99 -19.13 7.18
C TYR A 644 16.73 -19.48 8.66
N GLY A 645 15.50 -19.31 9.15
CA GLY A 645 15.10 -19.71 10.49
C GLY A 645 14.91 -21.22 10.65
N ILE A 646 14.32 -21.90 9.65
CA ILE A 646 14.17 -23.36 9.64
C ILE A 646 15.53 -24.05 9.78
N HIS A 647 16.52 -23.57 9.03
CA HIS A 647 17.90 -24.11 9.04
C HIS A 647 18.68 -23.79 10.34
N ARG A 648 18.09 -23.00 11.24
CA ARG A 648 18.64 -22.64 12.56
C ARG A 648 17.78 -23.14 13.71
N ASN A 649 16.80 -24.01 13.45
CA ASN A 649 16.02 -24.61 14.52
C ASN A 649 16.93 -25.53 15.37
N PRO A 650 17.15 -25.24 16.66
CA PRO A 650 18.03 -26.02 17.52
C PRO A 650 17.54 -27.46 17.76
N GLU A 651 16.25 -27.74 17.54
CA GLU A 651 15.68 -29.08 17.61
C GLU A 651 16.26 -30.02 16.54
N HIS A 652 16.58 -29.48 15.36
CA HIS A 652 17.11 -30.25 14.24
C HIS A 652 18.62 -30.00 14.02
N PHE A 653 19.11 -28.84 14.44
CA PHE A 653 20.51 -28.43 14.33
C PHE A 653 21.04 -27.94 15.67
N PRO A 654 21.52 -28.84 16.55
CA PRO A 654 22.14 -28.46 17.82
C PRO A 654 23.31 -27.50 17.60
N GLU A 655 23.43 -26.45 18.42
CA GLU A 655 24.38 -25.35 18.21
C GLU A 655 24.22 -24.72 16.80
N PRO A 656 23.06 -24.11 16.51
CA PRO A 656 22.65 -23.79 15.15
C PRO A 656 23.54 -22.76 14.44
N GLU A 657 24.29 -21.92 15.16
CA GLU A 657 25.21 -20.95 14.53
C GLU A 657 26.60 -21.53 14.25
N THR A 658 26.93 -22.70 14.81
CA THR A 658 28.24 -23.34 14.61
C THR A 658 28.30 -24.01 13.24
N PHE A 659 29.31 -23.64 12.45
CA PHE A 659 29.62 -24.26 11.16
C PHE A 659 30.25 -25.64 11.37
N ASN A 660 29.48 -26.70 11.09
CA ASN A 660 29.94 -28.08 11.22
C ASN A 660 29.47 -28.94 10.03
N PRO A 661 30.35 -29.17 9.02
CA PRO A 661 30.04 -30.03 7.88
C PRO A 661 29.66 -31.47 8.24
N ASP A 662 30.20 -32.02 9.34
CA ASP A 662 29.99 -33.41 9.73
C ASP A 662 28.50 -33.71 10.07
N ARG A 663 27.66 -32.68 10.27
CA ARG A 663 26.20 -32.80 10.36
C ARG A 663 25.57 -33.51 9.16
N PHE A 664 26.16 -33.32 7.98
CA PHE A 664 25.66 -33.90 6.73
C PHE A 664 26.32 -35.23 6.35
N LYS A 665 27.15 -35.80 7.22
CA LYS A 665 27.74 -37.13 7.02
C LYS A 665 26.67 -38.23 6.93
N ASN A 666 25.63 -38.13 7.77
CA ASN A 666 24.48 -39.04 7.81
C ASN A 666 23.17 -38.26 7.61
N SER A 667 22.97 -37.71 6.41
CA SER A 667 21.83 -36.83 6.08
C SER A 667 20.44 -37.47 6.23
N ASN A 668 20.34 -38.80 6.34
CA ASN A 668 19.06 -39.51 6.43
C ASN A 668 18.36 -39.36 7.81
N SER A 669 19.00 -38.71 8.78
CA SER A 669 18.46 -38.54 10.13
C SER A 669 17.59 -37.29 10.31
N LEU A 670 17.63 -36.35 9.36
CA LEU A 670 16.86 -35.10 9.45
C LEU A 670 15.40 -35.32 9.03
N PRO A 671 14.41 -34.72 9.72
CA PRO A 671 13.03 -34.74 9.27
C PRO A 671 12.88 -34.21 7.84
N PRO A 672 11.94 -34.74 7.04
CA PRO A 672 11.56 -34.13 5.77
C PRO A 672 11.26 -32.64 5.98
N TYR A 673 11.71 -31.79 5.06
CA TYR A 673 11.52 -30.33 5.10
C TYR A 673 12.28 -29.53 6.17
N ALA A 674 13.08 -30.18 7.04
CA ALA A 674 13.98 -29.47 7.98
C ALA A 674 15.23 -28.86 7.32
N TYR A 675 15.58 -29.31 6.11
CA TYR A 675 16.66 -28.76 5.29
C TYR A 675 16.22 -28.61 3.83
N ILE A 676 15.91 -27.38 3.42
CA ILE A 676 15.29 -27.04 2.13
C ILE A 676 15.95 -25.84 1.41
N PRO A 677 17.29 -25.81 1.26
CA PRO A 677 17.98 -24.70 0.58
C PRO A 677 17.55 -24.54 -0.89
N PHE A 678 17.03 -25.62 -1.51
CA PHE A 678 16.52 -25.64 -2.88
C PHE A 678 14.98 -25.72 -2.93
N SER A 679 14.30 -25.34 -1.84
CA SER A 679 12.88 -25.64 -1.60
C SER A 679 12.61 -27.16 -1.67
N ALA A 680 11.36 -27.57 -1.62
CA ALA A 680 10.93 -28.96 -1.77
C ALA A 680 9.59 -29.06 -2.52
N GLY A 681 9.19 -30.29 -2.86
CA GLY A 681 7.95 -30.60 -3.57
C GLY A 681 7.95 -30.26 -5.07
N PRO A 682 6.78 -30.12 -5.72
CA PRO A 682 6.67 -29.91 -7.16
C PRO A 682 7.34 -28.60 -7.61
N ARG A 683 7.28 -27.55 -6.78
CA ARG A 683 7.90 -26.23 -7.03
C ARG A 683 9.34 -26.15 -6.49
N ASN A 684 10.07 -27.26 -6.38
CA ASN A 684 11.49 -27.25 -6.01
C ASN A 684 12.37 -26.65 -7.13
N CYS A 685 13.61 -26.31 -6.78
CA CYS A 685 14.59 -25.81 -7.74
C CYS A 685 14.85 -26.84 -8.84
N ILE A 686 14.59 -26.48 -10.10
CA ILE A 686 14.88 -27.34 -11.25
C ILE A 686 16.39 -27.49 -11.48
N GLY A 687 17.15 -26.44 -11.16
CA GLY A 687 18.59 -26.35 -11.36
C GLY A 687 19.42 -26.90 -10.20
N GLN A 688 18.83 -27.56 -9.19
CA GLN A 688 19.57 -28.01 -8.00
C GLN A 688 20.82 -28.83 -8.34
N LYS A 689 20.71 -29.80 -9.26
CA LYS A 689 21.85 -30.64 -9.66
C LYS A 689 22.91 -29.84 -10.43
N PHE A 690 22.47 -28.90 -11.27
CA PHE A 690 23.37 -27.98 -11.99
C PHE A 690 24.17 -27.14 -11.00
N ALA A 691 23.49 -26.46 -10.07
CA ALA A 691 24.12 -25.62 -9.06
C ALA A 691 25.13 -26.39 -8.20
N MET A 692 24.79 -27.59 -7.74
CA MET A 692 25.71 -28.41 -6.95
C MET A 692 26.98 -28.81 -7.73
N LEU A 693 26.87 -29.11 -9.02
CA LEU A 693 28.03 -29.43 -9.86
C LEU A 693 28.90 -28.20 -10.12
N GLU A 694 28.28 -27.05 -10.42
CA GLU A 694 28.97 -25.77 -10.63
C GLU A 694 29.74 -25.36 -9.37
N ILE A 695 29.07 -25.32 -8.20
CA ILE A 695 29.70 -24.94 -6.94
C ILE A 695 30.87 -25.87 -6.62
N LYS A 696 30.70 -27.21 -6.78
CA LYS A 696 31.79 -28.16 -6.53
C LYS A 696 32.99 -27.94 -7.46
N SER A 697 32.76 -27.78 -8.77
CA SER A 697 33.84 -27.58 -9.75
C SER A 697 34.63 -26.29 -9.46
N ILE A 698 33.94 -25.17 -9.27
CA ILE A 698 34.60 -23.88 -9.00
C ILE A 698 35.33 -23.90 -7.66
N VAL A 699 34.70 -24.40 -6.58
CA VAL A 699 35.33 -24.42 -5.25
C VAL A 699 36.51 -25.40 -5.20
N SER A 700 36.38 -26.59 -5.81
CA SER A 700 37.47 -27.55 -5.97
C SER A 700 38.69 -26.88 -6.59
N ARG A 701 38.50 -26.20 -7.73
CA ARG A 701 39.57 -25.46 -8.41
C ARG A 701 40.25 -24.45 -7.48
N VAL A 702 39.45 -23.60 -6.83
CA VAL A 702 39.98 -22.53 -5.98
C VAL A 702 40.80 -23.10 -4.82
N VAL A 703 40.33 -24.15 -4.15
CA VAL A 703 41.03 -24.75 -3.00
C VAL A 703 42.33 -25.45 -3.40
N ARG A 704 42.39 -26.05 -4.61
CA ARG A 704 43.63 -26.64 -5.15
C ARG A 704 44.68 -25.58 -5.48
N CYS A 705 44.27 -24.41 -5.97
CA CYS A 705 45.19 -23.33 -6.37
C CYS A 705 45.58 -22.38 -5.22
N PHE A 706 44.68 -22.17 -4.26
CA PHE A 706 44.84 -21.17 -3.20
C PHE A 706 44.56 -21.74 -1.81
N GLU A 707 45.30 -21.23 -0.84
CA GLU A 707 44.95 -21.26 0.57
C GLU A 707 44.09 -20.02 0.87
N LEU A 708 42.88 -20.27 1.36
CA LEU A 708 41.94 -19.24 1.74
C LEU A 708 42.17 -18.90 3.21
N ARG A 709 42.17 -17.61 3.54
CA ARG A 709 42.45 -17.10 4.89
C ARG A 709 41.39 -16.10 5.31
N PRO A 710 41.18 -15.90 6.62
CA PRO A 710 40.36 -14.79 7.09
C PRO A 710 40.87 -13.48 6.50
N ALA A 711 39.96 -12.53 6.26
CA ALA A 711 40.35 -11.22 5.78
C ALA A 711 41.24 -10.47 6.79
N GLU A 712 42.10 -9.60 6.28
CA GLU A 712 42.95 -8.70 7.06
C GLU A 712 42.66 -7.25 6.63
N PRO A 713 42.03 -6.42 7.49
CA PRO A 713 41.51 -6.73 8.83
C PRO A 713 40.31 -7.69 8.82
N TYR A 714 40.02 -8.31 9.98
CA TYR A 714 38.92 -9.27 10.12
C TYR A 714 37.59 -8.71 9.60
N HIS A 715 36.92 -9.48 8.74
CA HIS A 715 35.69 -9.08 8.06
C HIS A 715 34.47 -9.77 8.67
N SER A 716 33.62 -8.98 9.35
CA SER A 716 32.32 -9.45 9.82
C SER A 716 31.25 -9.20 8.76
N LEU A 717 30.43 -10.21 8.46
CA LEU A 717 29.36 -10.12 7.48
C LEU A 717 28.21 -9.22 7.98
N VAL A 718 27.68 -8.38 7.08
CA VAL A 718 26.41 -7.68 7.29
C VAL A 718 25.40 -8.27 6.32
N LEU A 719 24.68 -9.30 6.75
CA LEU A 719 23.75 -10.02 5.90
C LEU A 719 22.61 -9.11 5.42
N SER A 720 22.30 -9.18 4.13
CA SER A 720 21.23 -8.46 3.46
C SER A 720 20.35 -9.47 2.74
N ALA A 721 19.09 -9.58 3.15
CA ALA A 721 18.10 -10.41 2.46
C ALA A 721 17.45 -9.60 1.34
N GLU A 722 18.10 -9.62 0.18
CA GLU A 722 17.50 -9.20 -1.08
C GLU A 722 16.68 -10.38 -1.67
N THR A 723 16.53 -10.47 -3.00
CA THR A 723 15.96 -11.67 -3.64
C THR A 723 16.81 -12.92 -3.34
N VAL A 724 18.14 -12.72 -3.24
CA VAL A 724 19.09 -13.71 -2.72
C VAL A 724 19.84 -13.14 -1.53
N LEU A 725 20.40 -14.00 -0.69
CA LEU A 725 21.22 -13.59 0.44
C LEU A 725 22.53 -12.98 -0.05
N LYS A 726 22.80 -11.75 0.35
CA LYS A 726 24.06 -11.03 0.06
C LYS A 726 24.64 -10.47 1.34
N SER A 727 25.82 -9.88 1.24
CA SER A 727 26.43 -9.11 2.32
C SER A 727 26.54 -7.64 1.91
N ALA A 728 25.93 -6.73 2.66
CA ALA A 728 25.87 -5.31 2.35
C ALA A 728 27.26 -4.65 2.32
N ASN A 729 28.20 -5.18 3.11
CA ASN A 729 29.60 -4.72 3.18
C ASN A 729 30.56 -5.63 2.37
N GLY A 730 30.04 -6.46 1.46
CA GLY A 730 30.83 -7.41 0.66
C GLY A 730 31.19 -8.70 1.43
N ILE A 731 31.91 -9.59 0.77
CA ILE A 731 32.41 -10.85 1.35
C ILE A 731 33.91 -10.91 1.05
N LYS A 732 34.71 -10.49 2.03
CA LYS A 732 36.16 -10.37 1.89
C LYS A 732 36.88 -11.56 2.51
N ILE A 733 37.88 -12.08 1.81
CA ILE A 733 38.79 -13.12 2.31
C ILE A 733 40.23 -12.83 1.90
N GLY A 734 41.21 -13.32 2.66
CA GLY A 734 42.60 -13.40 2.23
C GLY A 734 42.83 -14.62 1.33
N ILE A 735 43.72 -14.49 0.35
CA ILE A 735 44.11 -15.60 -0.54
C ILE A 735 45.63 -15.68 -0.65
N ARG A 736 46.17 -16.90 -0.62
CA ARG A 736 47.60 -17.19 -0.82
C ARG A 736 47.76 -18.32 -1.82
N LYS A 737 48.54 -18.10 -2.88
CA LYS A 737 48.82 -19.16 -3.88
C LYS A 737 49.54 -20.34 -3.23
N ARG A 738 49.10 -21.56 -3.53
CA ARG A 738 49.75 -22.79 -3.04
C ARG A 738 50.99 -23.10 -3.89
N ILE A 739 52.14 -23.27 -3.25
CA ILE A 739 53.46 -23.49 -3.89
C ILE A 739 53.59 -24.91 -4.40
#